data_AF-A0A834C444-F1
#
_entry.id   AF-A0A834C444-F1
#
_cell.length_a   1.000
_cell.length_b   1.000
_cell.length_c   1.000
_cell.angle_alpha   90.00
_cell.angle_beta   90.00
_cell.angle_gamma   90.00
#
_symmetry.space_group_name_H-M   'P 1'
#
loop_
_entity.id
_entity.type
_entity.pdbx_description
1 polymer ?
#
loop_
_entity_poly.entity_id
_entity_poly.type
_entity_poly.pdbx_seq_one_letter_code
_entity_poly.pdbx_strand_id
1 'polypeptide(L)'
;MSRPGLRADSSQFTLEGEPFQILGGSVHYFRVPRPYWRDRLLKMKACGLNTLTTYVPWNLHEPERGTFNFQDQLDLKSYIHLAAEMGLWVILRPGPYICAEWDLGGLPSWLLQDKDMQLRTLYPGFVNAVNLFFDKLIPIVKPLMFEEGGPIIAVQVENEYGSYAKEEEYMLFIRTCLQSRGVNELLMTSDNWEGLKYGGVTGALKTINFQRLSFGAIQHLADMQPQKPLMVMEYWSGWFDVWGENHHVFHAEDMLAVVSELLSRGVSINLYMFHGGTNFGFMNGAIDFGTYKPQVTSYDYDAPLSEAGDCTIKYQLLRNLFSQYHSEPLPQVPSPQERRAYEPVVMQQHLPLWDSLHFTDKASHRWKTLPHKSEIPLNMENLSVNNNSGQSYGYTLYETTGARTLSFLVENCGRVNYGKALNEQRKGIVGDIVLNHSPLRGFNIFCLDMKPCFIRRLTTSAQWKTDFKSLAVPGFIQAKLNVDGPPTDTFIHMPEWGKGVVFVNGQNLGRYWFIGPQRSLYLPGHWLRSGENQIIIFEEQRTNEKIEFKENPDHGKTIDVLLPHRDMESLVAAGAVLGCSACIPVVGLLLAAYKLGLFYQLFHKTETESPRHGGESVAEVLRAHGVKFLFTLVGGHISPILVACEKVGIRIVDTRHEATAVFAADAVARLSGTVGVAAVTAGPGLTNTVTAVKNAQMAESPLLLLGGGAATLLQGRGALQDIDQMSLFKPLCKFCASIRTVREIVPTLRKALAVAQSGTPGPVFIEFPIDTLYPYHLVSKEFAPKTPPKGLMGSIISWYLQNHLMNLFAGAWEARDVSPLPVHIPQATSDQVQKCIELVSRAKKPVILLGSQVTLPPSPADHVRKALEDLGIPCFLGGMSRGLLGKDSPIHIRQNRRDALKEADVVLLAGTVCDFRLSYGRVLSRRSKVIAVNRDQSQLLKNSDMFWKPTVAIQGDPGSFLVQLAKGLKGHRCPEEWPQSLKAGDVTKESANRAKADEKTERHLNPIKVLHCVDELMDEDSIIVADGGDFVGTAAYIMRPRGPLRWLDPGAFGTLGVGGGFALGAKLCRPESEVWIIYGDGSLGYSVAEFDTFTRHKTPVLALVGNDACWSQISREQVPILGSNVACGLAFTDYHVVADGYGGKGYLVGRDEESRLSDIIKQAQKETKEGKATLLNVLIGKTNFREGSISV
;
A
#
# COMPACT_ATOMS: atom_id res chain seq x y z
N MET A 1 -4.73 61.23 -8.23
CA MET A 1 -4.96 60.53 -6.95
C MET A 1 -4.55 59.09 -7.17
N SER A 2 -3.62 58.54 -6.40
CA SER A 2 -3.27 57.11 -6.52
C SER A 2 -4.50 56.27 -6.18
N ARG A 3 -4.81 55.27 -7.00
CA ARG A 3 -5.88 54.32 -6.70
C ARG A 3 -5.45 53.48 -5.48
N PRO A 4 -6.33 53.22 -4.50
CA PRO A 4 -5.95 52.43 -3.33
C PRO A 4 -5.67 50.97 -3.73
N GLY A 5 -4.63 50.36 -3.16
CA GLY A 5 -4.33 48.93 -3.36
C GLY A 5 -5.36 47.99 -2.74
N LEU A 6 -5.07 46.69 -2.69
CA LEU A 6 -5.97 45.70 -2.10
C LEU A 6 -6.16 45.96 -0.61
N ARG A 7 -7.41 46.06 -0.17
CA ARG A 7 -7.78 46.25 1.24
C ARG A 7 -8.70 45.13 1.73
N ALA A 8 -8.64 44.91 3.04
CA ALA A 8 -9.39 43.92 3.79
C ALA A 8 -10.02 44.56 5.04
N ASP A 9 -10.48 45.80 4.91
CA ASP A 9 -11.12 46.63 5.93
C ASP A 9 -12.65 46.46 5.99
N SER A 10 -13.22 45.61 5.13
CA SER A 10 -14.63 45.24 5.12
C SER A 10 -14.82 43.72 4.98
N SER A 11 -16.06 43.22 4.99
CA SER A 11 -16.35 41.79 4.77
C SER A 11 -16.03 41.29 3.35
N GLN A 12 -15.69 42.19 2.42
CA GLN A 12 -15.22 41.89 1.07
C GLN A 12 -13.86 42.56 0.81
N PHE A 13 -13.04 41.97 -0.05
CA PHE A 13 -11.84 42.68 -0.50
C PHE A 13 -12.27 43.85 -1.39
N THR A 14 -11.50 44.93 -1.35
CA THR A 14 -11.61 46.02 -2.33
C THR A 14 -10.28 46.27 -3.00
N LEU A 15 -10.26 46.47 -4.31
CA LEU A 15 -9.08 46.83 -5.08
C LEU A 15 -9.42 48.06 -5.92
N GLU A 16 -8.57 49.08 -5.89
CA GLU A 16 -8.84 50.38 -6.53
C GLU A 16 -10.10 51.11 -6.03
N GLY A 17 -10.65 50.68 -4.88
CA GLY A 17 -11.86 51.23 -4.28
C GLY A 17 -13.14 50.45 -4.62
N GLU A 18 -13.05 49.44 -5.49
CA GLU A 18 -14.17 48.62 -5.94
C GLU A 18 -14.14 47.23 -5.29
N PRO A 19 -15.30 46.56 -5.06
CA PRO A 19 -15.35 45.19 -4.60
C PRO A 19 -14.57 44.24 -5.50
N PHE A 20 -13.75 43.39 -4.90
CA PHE A 20 -12.85 42.48 -5.60
C PHE A 20 -12.94 41.08 -4.97
N GLN A 21 -13.08 40.04 -5.78
CA GLN A 21 -12.98 38.65 -5.32
C GLN A 21 -11.75 38.01 -5.96
N ILE A 22 -10.88 37.44 -5.12
CA ILE A 22 -9.66 36.80 -5.60
C ILE A 22 -10.02 35.39 -6.08
N LEU A 23 -9.82 35.18 -7.38
CA LEU A 23 -9.84 33.88 -8.04
C LEU A 23 -8.40 33.54 -8.41
N GLY A 24 -7.72 32.93 -7.45
CA GLY A 24 -6.30 32.63 -7.49
C GLY A 24 -5.96 31.24 -8.01
N GLY A 25 -4.77 31.08 -8.59
CA GLY A 25 -4.16 29.78 -8.79
C GLY A 25 -2.65 29.80 -8.56
N SER A 26 -2.13 28.72 -7.99
CA SER A 26 -0.70 28.55 -7.76
C SER A 26 0.01 27.95 -8.97
N VAL A 27 1.02 28.66 -9.47
CA VAL A 27 1.94 28.22 -10.52
C VAL A 27 3.35 28.67 -10.14
N HIS A 28 4.28 27.73 -10.08
CA HIS A 28 5.64 28.00 -9.61
C HIS A 28 6.61 28.12 -10.79
N TYR A 29 7.19 29.30 -10.99
CA TYR A 29 8.13 29.55 -12.09
C TYR A 29 9.34 28.62 -12.08
N PHE A 30 9.77 28.14 -10.91
CA PHE A 30 10.90 27.23 -10.76
C PHE A 30 10.58 25.76 -11.09
N ARG A 31 9.30 25.42 -11.30
CA ARG A 31 8.83 24.08 -11.75
C ARG A 31 8.43 24.01 -13.22
N VAL A 32 8.41 25.16 -13.90
CA VAL A 32 7.98 25.29 -15.29
C VAL A 32 9.11 25.90 -16.09
N PRO A 33 9.62 25.28 -17.17
CA PRO A 33 10.67 25.88 -18.00
C PRO A 33 10.26 27.27 -18.50
N ARG A 34 11.17 28.25 -18.44
CA ARG A 34 10.90 29.66 -18.80
C ARG A 34 10.17 29.86 -20.14
N PRO A 35 10.50 29.13 -21.24
CA PRO A 35 9.76 29.25 -22.50
C PRO A 35 8.26 28.95 -22.39
N TYR A 36 7.84 28.18 -21.38
CA TYR A 36 6.46 27.78 -21.16
C TYR A 36 5.70 28.65 -20.17
N TRP A 37 6.34 29.59 -19.46
CA TRP A 37 5.65 30.49 -18.52
C TRP A 37 4.45 31.19 -19.14
N ARG A 38 4.61 31.75 -20.35
CA ARG A 38 3.54 32.47 -21.04
C ARG A 38 2.36 31.56 -21.33
N ASP A 39 2.60 30.34 -21.80
CA ASP A 39 1.53 29.38 -22.07
C ASP A 39 0.74 29.03 -20.80
N ARG A 40 1.44 28.73 -19.70
CA ARG A 40 0.78 28.36 -18.44
C ARG A 40 -0.05 29.51 -17.86
N LEU A 41 0.48 30.74 -17.91
CA LEU A 41 -0.22 31.95 -17.44
C LEU A 41 -1.39 32.34 -18.36
N LEU A 42 -1.27 32.15 -19.68
CA LEU A 42 -2.38 32.31 -20.62
C LEU A 42 -3.50 31.32 -20.30
N LYS A 43 -3.18 30.04 -20.07
CA LYS A 43 -4.17 29.02 -19.69
C LYS A 43 -4.83 29.36 -18.34
N MET A 44 -4.07 29.88 -17.37
CA MET A 44 -4.61 30.39 -16.11
C MET A 44 -5.63 31.51 -16.33
N LYS A 45 -5.25 32.55 -17.09
CA LYS A 45 -6.14 33.68 -17.40
C LYS A 45 -7.38 33.20 -18.16
N ALA A 46 -7.19 32.33 -19.14
CA ALA A 46 -8.27 31.71 -19.91
C ALA A 46 -9.19 30.86 -19.00
N CYS A 47 -8.71 30.23 -17.94
CA CYS A 47 -9.56 29.51 -17.00
C CYS A 47 -10.54 30.45 -16.26
N GLY A 48 -10.32 31.75 -16.27
CA GLY A 48 -11.10 32.73 -15.50
C GLY A 48 -10.49 33.07 -14.14
N LEU A 49 -9.24 32.66 -13.90
CA LEU A 49 -8.48 33.14 -12.75
C LEU A 49 -8.00 34.57 -13.00
N ASN A 50 -8.01 35.40 -11.96
CA ASN A 50 -7.61 36.79 -12.02
C ASN A 50 -6.31 37.07 -11.26
N THR A 51 -5.82 36.11 -10.47
CA THR A 51 -4.67 36.28 -9.58
C THR A 51 -3.73 35.08 -9.68
N LEU A 52 -2.44 35.33 -9.89
CA LEU A 52 -1.36 34.37 -9.78
C LEU A 52 -0.84 34.33 -8.35
N THR A 53 -0.63 33.14 -7.82
CA THR A 53 0.11 32.94 -6.57
C THR A 53 1.40 32.18 -6.87
N THR A 54 2.53 32.66 -6.37
CA THR A 54 3.81 31.94 -6.50
C THR A 54 4.68 32.09 -5.25
N TYR A 55 5.37 31.01 -4.90
CA TYR A 55 6.45 31.01 -3.93
C TYR A 55 7.77 31.52 -4.51
N VAL A 56 8.72 31.87 -3.63
CA VAL A 56 10.12 32.18 -3.96
C VAL A 56 11.06 31.18 -3.25
N PRO A 57 11.73 30.26 -3.96
CA PRO A 57 12.59 29.25 -3.35
C PRO A 57 13.97 29.84 -3.04
N TRP A 58 14.19 30.22 -1.78
CA TRP A 58 15.47 30.81 -1.34
C TRP A 58 16.68 29.97 -1.73
N ASN A 59 16.62 28.65 -1.59
CA ASN A 59 17.71 27.72 -1.95
C ASN A 59 18.14 27.78 -3.42
N LEU A 60 17.27 28.16 -4.36
CA LEU A 60 17.66 28.38 -5.75
C LEU A 60 18.23 29.78 -5.98
N HIS A 61 17.71 30.78 -5.26
CA HIS A 61 18.17 32.16 -5.38
C HIS A 61 19.48 32.42 -4.66
N GLU A 62 19.81 31.64 -3.62
CA GLU A 62 21.09 31.69 -2.90
C GLU A 62 21.65 30.27 -2.68
N PRO A 63 22.04 29.57 -3.77
CA PRO A 63 22.49 28.17 -3.70
C PRO A 63 23.83 28.03 -2.96
N GLU A 64 24.65 29.09 -2.97
CA GLU A 64 25.89 29.23 -2.21
C GLU A 64 25.78 30.52 -1.38
N ARG A 65 26.27 30.49 -0.15
CA ARG A 65 26.14 31.60 0.82
C ARG A 65 26.69 32.90 0.20
N GLY A 66 25.86 33.95 0.17
CA GLY A 66 26.18 35.26 -0.39
C GLY A 66 26.14 35.35 -1.91
N THR A 67 25.87 34.26 -2.64
CA THR A 67 25.83 34.25 -4.10
C THR A 67 24.39 34.18 -4.59
N PHE A 68 23.89 35.29 -5.12
CA PHE A 68 22.49 35.43 -5.52
C PHE A 68 22.28 35.29 -7.03
N ASN A 69 21.22 34.59 -7.44
CA ASN A 69 20.81 34.46 -8.84
C ASN A 69 19.34 34.83 -9.05
N PHE A 70 19.11 35.80 -9.95
CA PHE A 70 17.78 36.25 -10.38
C PHE A 70 17.71 36.37 -11.92
N GLN A 71 18.47 35.54 -12.62
CA GLN A 71 18.55 35.52 -14.09
C GLN A 71 17.95 34.21 -14.64
N ASP A 72 17.74 34.17 -15.95
CA ASP A 72 17.26 33.00 -16.69
C ASP A 72 16.01 32.36 -16.07
N GLN A 73 16.07 31.09 -15.66
CA GLN A 73 14.96 30.37 -15.03
C GLN A 73 14.52 30.96 -13.68
N LEU A 74 15.37 31.78 -13.04
CA LEU A 74 15.12 32.41 -11.74
C LEU A 74 14.83 33.92 -11.84
N ASP A 75 14.54 34.41 -13.04
CA ASP A 75 14.15 35.80 -13.28
C ASP A 75 12.72 36.07 -12.83
N LEU A 76 12.56 36.20 -11.51
CA LEU A 76 11.30 36.48 -10.84
C LEU A 76 10.65 37.77 -11.35
N LYS A 77 11.47 38.79 -11.64
CA LYS A 77 10.98 40.08 -12.14
C LYS A 77 10.28 39.90 -13.49
N SER A 78 10.90 39.22 -14.45
CA SER A 78 10.29 38.96 -15.75
C SER A 78 9.07 38.06 -15.64
N TYR A 79 9.07 37.07 -14.74
CA TYR A 79 7.90 36.21 -14.52
C TYR A 79 6.68 36.98 -14.00
N ILE A 80 6.88 37.88 -13.04
CA ILE A 80 5.82 38.74 -12.50
C ILE A 80 5.36 39.78 -13.54
N HIS A 81 6.28 40.38 -14.30
CA HIS A 81 5.90 41.25 -15.41
C HIS A 81 5.06 40.51 -16.45
N LEU A 82 5.41 39.27 -16.77
CA LEU A 82 4.62 38.45 -17.68
C LEU A 82 3.21 38.18 -17.14
N ALA A 83 3.04 37.97 -15.83
CA ALA A 83 1.71 37.86 -15.23
C ALA A 83 0.90 39.16 -15.42
N ALA A 84 1.53 40.33 -15.25
CA ALA A 84 0.89 41.62 -15.51
C ALA A 84 0.48 41.77 -16.99
N GLU A 85 1.35 41.38 -17.94
CA GLU A 85 1.02 41.39 -19.37
C GLU A 85 -0.22 40.53 -19.69
N MET A 86 -0.42 39.44 -18.97
CA MET A 86 -1.59 38.56 -19.12
C MET A 86 -2.83 39.09 -18.39
N GLY A 87 -2.73 40.25 -17.73
CA GLY A 87 -3.81 40.84 -16.94
C GLY A 87 -4.13 40.04 -15.67
N LEU A 88 -3.11 39.46 -15.04
CA LEU A 88 -3.21 38.79 -13.74
C LEU A 88 -2.60 39.67 -12.64
N TRP A 89 -3.28 39.75 -11.52
CA TRP A 89 -2.70 40.25 -10.28
C TRP A 89 -1.79 39.19 -9.64
N VAL A 90 -0.96 39.57 -8.68
CA VAL A 90 -0.01 38.65 -8.02
C VAL A 90 -0.14 38.70 -6.50
N ILE A 91 -0.23 37.51 -5.90
CA ILE A 91 0.04 37.30 -4.48
C ILE A 91 1.42 36.64 -4.37
N LEU A 92 2.37 37.38 -3.83
CA LEU A 92 3.74 36.90 -3.66
C LEU A 92 3.89 36.18 -2.32
N ARG A 93 4.47 34.98 -2.32
CA ARG A 93 4.75 34.20 -1.11
C ARG A 93 6.28 34.06 -0.95
N PRO A 94 6.97 35.10 -0.45
CA PRO A 94 8.44 35.18 -0.48
C PRO A 94 9.17 34.28 0.53
N GLY A 95 8.45 33.58 1.42
CA GLY A 95 9.05 32.73 2.45
C GLY A 95 9.43 33.52 3.72
N PRO A 96 10.59 33.23 4.36
CA PRO A 96 11.77 32.56 3.80
C PRO A 96 11.66 31.04 3.66
N TYR A 97 10.73 30.41 4.38
CA TYR A 97 10.36 29.00 4.23
C TYR A 97 9.04 28.90 3.46
N ILE A 98 8.95 27.97 2.52
CA ILE A 98 7.80 27.81 1.60
C ILE A 98 7.15 26.42 1.64
N CYS A 99 7.73 25.44 2.33
CA CYS A 99 7.30 24.04 2.26
C CYS A 99 7.26 23.51 0.81
N ALA A 100 6.08 23.53 0.19
CA ALA A 100 5.81 23.31 -1.24
C ALA A 100 6.36 22.00 -1.80
N GLU A 101 6.51 20.96 -0.97
CA GLU A 101 7.16 19.70 -1.33
C GLU A 101 8.57 19.86 -1.96
N TRP A 102 9.26 20.94 -1.61
CA TRP A 102 10.55 21.33 -2.19
C TRP A 102 11.70 21.08 -1.22
N ASP A 103 12.93 20.83 -1.69
CA ASP A 103 14.07 20.50 -0.81
C ASP A 103 14.22 21.51 0.35
N LEU A 104 14.19 20.98 1.58
CA LEU A 104 14.25 21.72 2.85
C LEU A 104 13.20 22.86 2.96
N GLY A 105 12.08 22.74 2.26
CA GLY A 105 11.05 23.75 2.21
C GLY A 105 11.51 25.07 1.60
N GLY A 106 12.46 25.02 0.66
CA GLY A 106 13.04 26.20 0.01
C GLY A 106 14.18 26.87 0.79
N LEU A 107 14.54 26.38 1.98
CA LEU A 107 15.67 26.91 2.75
C LEU A 107 17.01 26.39 2.19
N PRO A 108 18.05 27.21 2.08
CA PRO A 108 19.36 26.75 1.63
C PRO A 108 20.01 25.77 2.61
N SER A 109 20.55 24.66 2.10
CA SER A 109 21.17 23.62 2.95
C SER A 109 22.42 24.10 3.70
N TRP A 110 23.10 25.14 3.21
CA TRP A 110 24.27 25.73 3.89
C TRP A 110 23.92 26.31 5.27
N LEU A 111 22.63 26.54 5.57
CA LEU A 111 22.18 26.88 6.92
C LEU A 111 22.49 25.76 7.92
N LEU A 112 22.43 24.49 7.49
CA LEU A 112 22.65 23.33 8.34
C LEU A 112 24.14 23.04 8.63
N GLN A 113 25.07 23.82 8.05
CA GLN A 113 26.49 23.79 8.45
C GLN A 113 26.67 24.17 9.92
N ASP A 114 25.86 25.12 10.39
CA ASP A 114 25.77 25.40 11.80
C ASP A 114 25.08 24.23 12.49
N LYS A 115 25.81 23.55 13.37
CA LYS A 115 25.34 22.38 14.11
C LYS A 115 24.15 22.71 15.03
N ASP A 116 24.10 23.94 15.52
CA ASP A 116 23.13 24.42 16.52
C ASP A 116 21.95 25.17 15.88
N MET A 117 21.92 25.22 14.55
CA MET A 117 20.90 25.93 13.75
C MET A 117 19.47 25.58 14.20
N GLN A 118 18.68 26.63 14.45
CA GLN A 118 17.24 26.53 14.70
C GLN A 118 16.47 27.25 13.58
N LEU A 119 16.14 26.51 12.52
CA LEU A 119 15.37 27.05 11.41
C LEU A 119 13.99 27.54 11.88
N ARG A 120 13.52 28.64 11.29
CA ARG A 120 12.19 29.25 11.55
C ARG A 120 12.00 29.69 13.03
N THR A 121 13.05 30.27 13.60
CA THR A 121 13.08 30.85 14.97
C THR A 121 13.87 32.17 14.97
N LEU A 122 13.99 32.83 16.11
CA LEU A 122 14.83 34.03 16.31
C LEU A 122 16.32 33.70 16.54
N TYR A 123 16.76 32.48 16.27
CA TYR A 123 18.18 32.13 16.35
C TYR A 123 19.04 33.09 15.52
N PRO A 124 20.08 33.75 16.10
CA PRO A 124 20.81 34.84 15.44
C PRO A 124 21.38 34.46 14.07
N GLY A 125 21.88 33.23 13.92
CA GLY A 125 22.40 32.74 12.64
C GLY A 125 21.33 32.67 11.54
N PHE A 126 20.10 32.27 11.90
CA PHE A 126 18.98 32.20 10.97
C PHE A 126 18.43 33.61 10.66
N VAL A 127 18.26 34.45 11.68
CA VAL A 127 17.81 35.85 11.55
C VAL A 127 18.73 36.64 10.61
N ASN A 128 20.05 36.52 10.77
CA ASN A 128 21.01 37.20 9.91
C ASN A 128 20.92 36.74 8.45
N ALA A 129 20.73 35.44 8.24
CA ALA A 129 20.57 34.86 6.90
C ALA A 129 19.27 35.33 6.23
N VAL A 130 18.15 35.35 6.96
CA VAL A 130 16.86 35.85 6.46
C VAL A 130 16.93 37.33 6.10
N ASN A 131 17.59 38.15 6.93
CA ASN A 131 17.81 39.56 6.63
C ASN A 131 18.58 39.73 5.32
N LEU A 132 19.68 39.01 5.13
CA LEU A 132 20.48 39.06 3.90
C LEU A 132 19.66 38.65 2.67
N PHE A 133 18.86 37.58 2.78
CA PHE A 133 17.99 37.15 1.69
C PHE A 133 16.99 38.22 1.30
N PHE A 134 16.29 38.83 2.26
CA PHE A 134 15.33 39.90 1.99
C PHE A 134 15.99 41.22 1.55
N ASP A 135 17.21 41.53 1.99
CA ASP A 135 17.98 42.67 1.49
C ASP A 135 18.29 42.54 -0.01
N LYS A 136 18.29 41.32 -0.56
CA LYS A 136 18.48 41.07 -2.00
C LYS A 136 17.17 40.88 -2.75
N LEU A 137 16.21 40.16 -2.18
CA LEU A 137 14.93 39.87 -2.82
C LEU A 137 14.03 41.11 -2.92
N ILE A 138 13.84 41.84 -1.80
CA ILE A 138 12.84 42.91 -1.73
C ILE A 138 13.10 44.03 -2.74
N PRO A 139 14.34 44.53 -2.94
CA PRO A 139 14.62 45.53 -3.97
C PRO A 139 14.25 45.10 -5.40
N ILE A 140 14.19 43.80 -5.70
CA ILE A 140 13.82 43.27 -7.02
C ILE A 140 12.30 43.28 -7.20
N VAL A 141 11.55 42.92 -6.16
CA VAL A 141 10.08 42.84 -6.20
C VAL A 141 9.39 44.15 -5.85
N LYS A 142 10.05 45.06 -5.15
CA LYS A 142 9.48 46.36 -4.77
C LYS A 142 8.95 47.16 -5.97
N PRO A 143 9.67 47.29 -7.10
CA PRO A 143 9.11 47.98 -8.27
C PRO A 143 7.90 47.30 -8.92
N LEU A 144 7.53 46.09 -8.47
CA LEU A 144 6.41 45.29 -8.96
C LEU A 144 5.20 45.33 -8.00
N MET A 145 5.33 46.05 -6.90
CA MET A 145 4.29 46.34 -5.92
C MET A 145 3.21 47.23 -6.51
N PHE A 146 1.96 47.01 -6.12
CA PHE A 146 0.82 47.80 -6.60
C PHE A 146 0.99 49.29 -6.30
N GLU A 147 1.49 49.67 -5.12
CA GLU A 147 1.72 51.07 -4.77
C GLU A 147 2.78 51.74 -5.67
N GLU A 148 3.68 50.94 -6.25
CA GLU A 148 4.72 51.37 -7.19
C GLU A 148 4.30 51.16 -8.67
N GLY A 149 3.05 50.78 -8.92
CA GLY A 149 2.46 50.60 -10.26
C GLY A 149 2.57 49.19 -10.85
N GLY A 150 2.96 48.19 -10.07
CA GLY A 150 3.06 46.79 -10.50
C GLY A 150 1.86 45.90 -10.13
N PRO A 151 1.91 44.60 -10.45
CA PRO A 151 0.78 43.68 -10.27
C PRO A 151 0.69 43.04 -8.87
N ILE A 152 1.68 43.20 -7.99
CA ILE A 152 1.69 42.55 -6.67
C ILE A 152 0.73 43.29 -5.73
N ILE A 153 -0.38 42.64 -5.40
CA ILE A 153 -1.47 43.22 -4.58
C ILE A 153 -1.44 42.75 -3.12
N ALA A 154 -0.76 41.64 -2.84
CA ALA A 154 -0.58 41.12 -1.49
C ALA A 154 0.71 40.31 -1.35
N VAL A 155 1.21 40.22 -0.11
CA VAL A 155 2.42 39.47 0.23
C VAL A 155 2.17 38.58 1.46
N GLN A 156 2.52 37.31 1.36
CA GLN A 156 2.41 36.39 2.50
C GLN A 156 3.62 36.52 3.44
N VAL A 157 3.33 36.52 4.74
CA VAL A 157 4.30 36.47 5.83
C VAL A 157 4.49 35.02 6.23
N GLU A 158 5.68 34.46 5.95
CA GLU A 158 6.00 33.05 6.26
C GLU A 158 5.05 32.06 5.55
N ASN A 159 5.00 30.80 5.99
CA ASN A 159 4.15 29.76 5.46
C ASN A 159 3.77 28.68 6.50
N GLU A 160 2.47 28.58 6.80
CA GLU A 160 1.91 27.57 7.71
C GLU A 160 2.68 27.46 9.04
N TYR A 161 3.04 28.60 9.62
CA TYR A 161 3.85 28.63 10.83
C TYR A 161 3.16 27.94 12.00
N GLY A 162 1.83 27.92 12.04
CA GLY A 162 1.06 27.27 13.09
C GLY A 162 1.33 25.76 13.23
N SER A 163 1.74 25.10 12.14
CA SER A 163 2.16 23.69 12.15
C SER A 163 3.53 23.45 12.81
N TYR A 164 4.33 24.51 12.97
CA TYR A 164 5.68 24.47 13.52
C TYR A 164 5.75 25.15 14.90
N ALA A 165 5.27 26.40 14.96
CA ALA A 165 4.95 27.23 16.13
C ALA A 165 5.92 27.07 17.31
N LYS A 166 7.23 27.26 17.06
CA LYS A 166 8.26 27.15 18.11
C LYS A 166 8.42 28.42 18.94
N GLU A 167 8.17 29.59 18.35
CA GLU A 167 8.43 30.88 18.99
C GLU A 167 7.44 31.95 18.50
N GLU A 168 6.69 32.58 19.42
CA GLU A 168 5.61 33.51 19.08
C GLU A 168 6.13 34.81 18.42
N GLU A 169 7.29 35.28 18.83
CA GLU A 169 7.87 36.54 18.34
C GLU A 169 8.47 36.44 16.92
N TYR A 170 8.73 35.23 16.43
CA TYR A 170 9.34 35.01 15.11
C TYR A 170 8.47 35.56 13.96
N MET A 171 7.16 35.37 14.02
CA MET A 171 6.26 35.89 12.98
C MET A 171 6.23 37.41 12.95
N LEU A 172 6.35 38.07 14.10
CA LEU A 172 6.48 39.52 14.21
C LEU A 172 7.78 40.00 13.55
N PHE A 173 8.89 39.27 13.74
CA PHE A 173 10.16 39.55 13.08
C PHE A 173 10.03 39.48 11.55
N ILE A 174 9.46 38.41 10.99
CA ILE A 174 9.30 38.27 9.53
C ILE A 174 8.43 39.39 8.96
N ARG A 175 7.30 39.70 9.61
CA ARG A 175 6.44 40.82 9.24
C ARG A 175 7.22 42.14 9.22
N THR A 176 7.97 42.41 10.29
CA THR A 176 8.77 43.63 10.43
C THR A 176 9.86 43.72 9.36
N CYS A 177 10.48 42.59 9.01
CA CYS A 177 11.50 42.53 7.96
C CYS A 177 10.96 42.89 6.58
N LEU A 178 9.74 42.48 6.25
CA LEU A 178 9.07 42.85 5.00
C LEU A 178 8.72 44.34 5.00
N GLN A 179 8.07 44.82 6.07
CA GLN A 179 7.62 46.22 6.18
C GLN A 179 8.79 47.21 6.19
N SER A 180 9.86 46.94 6.93
CA SER A 180 11.03 47.84 7.02
C SER A 180 11.78 47.98 5.69
N ARG A 181 11.58 47.04 4.75
CA ARG A 181 12.14 47.06 3.40
C ARG A 181 11.17 47.60 2.34
N GLY A 182 10.04 48.15 2.78
CA GLY A 182 9.08 48.85 1.93
C GLY A 182 8.02 47.95 1.28
N VAL A 183 7.71 46.80 1.87
CA VAL A 183 6.51 46.02 1.52
C VAL A 183 5.31 46.65 2.25
N ASN A 184 4.48 47.39 1.52
CA ASN A 184 3.32 48.11 2.06
C ASN A 184 1.98 47.47 1.67
N GLU A 185 2.01 46.46 0.79
CA GLU A 185 0.84 45.71 0.34
C GLU A 185 0.13 45.02 1.50
N LEU A 186 -1.09 44.56 1.24
CA LEU A 186 -1.81 43.72 2.19
C LEU A 186 -0.96 42.50 2.57
N LEU A 187 -0.56 42.42 3.83
CA LEU A 187 0.12 41.27 4.40
C LEU A 187 -0.88 40.19 4.78
N MET A 188 -0.53 38.93 4.55
CA MET A 188 -1.37 37.78 4.88
C MET A 188 -0.58 36.61 5.47
N THR A 189 -1.26 35.72 6.19
CA THR A 189 -0.74 34.46 6.75
C THR A 189 -1.68 33.34 6.33
N SER A 190 -1.17 32.12 6.17
CA SER A 190 -1.96 30.96 5.74
C SER A 190 -1.67 29.76 6.62
N ASP A 191 -2.70 29.15 7.17
CA ASP A 191 -2.57 27.96 8.01
C ASP A 191 -3.77 27.03 7.81
N ASN A 192 -3.57 25.74 8.10
CA ASN A 192 -4.69 24.81 8.24
C ASN A 192 -5.52 25.12 9.50
N TRP A 193 -6.66 24.44 9.66
CA TRP A 193 -7.57 24.62 10.79
C TRP A 193 -6.88 24.65 12.17
N GLU A 194 -5.97 23.70 12.42
CA GLU A 194 -5.28 23.59 13.71
C GLU A 194 -4.21 24.69 13.89
N GLY A 195 -3.53 25.06 12.81
CA GLY A 195 -2.47 26.04 12.79
C GLY A 195 -2.95 27.49 12.94
N LEU A 196 -4.20 27.81 12.56
CA LEU A 196 -4.74 29.17 12.61
C LEU A 196 -4.65 29.85 13.98
N LYS A 197 -4.62 29.05 15.06
CA LYS A 197 -4.45 29.55 16.43
C LYS A 197 -3.06 30.16 16.68
N TYR A 198 -2.02 29.64 16.03
CA TYR A 198 -0.63 29.95 16.34
C TYR A 198 0.16 30.56 15.16
N GLY A 199 -0.31 30.40 13.92
CA GLY A 199 0.42 30.85 12.73
C GLY A 199 0.16 32.30 12.29
N GLY A 200 -0.84 32.96 12.87
CA GLY A 200 -1.16 34.35 12.52
C GLY A 200 -0.29 35.40 13.21
N VAL A 201 -0.20 36.59 12.61
CA VAL A 201 0.47 37.76 13.20
C VAL A 201 -0.41 39.01 13.08
N THR A 202 -0.44 39.84 14.13
CA THR A 202 -1.17 41.11 14.12
C THR A 202 -0.78 41.96 12.90
N GLY A 203 -1.72 42.67 12.28
CA GLY A 203 -1.45 43.48 11.09
C GLY A 203 -1.36 42.71 9.77
N ALA A 204 -1.48 41.38 9.79
CA ALA A 204 -1.67 40.56 8.60
C ALA A 204 -3.07 39.92 8.60
N LEU A 205 -3.65 39.70 7.42
CA LEU A 205 -4.89 38.95 7.24
C LEU A 205 -4.65 37.45 7.46
N LYS A 206 -5.51 36.76 8.19
CA LYS A 206 -5.44 35.29 8.33
C LYS A 206 -6.17 34.64 7.16
N THR A 207 -5.64 33.57 6.61
CA THR A 207 -6.27 32.76 5.55
C THR A 207 -6.16 31.29 5.91
N ILE A 208 -7.05 30.47 5.36
CA ILE A 208 -7.13 29.04 5.70
C ILE A 208 -6.70 28.14 4.55
N ASN A 209 -6.11 26.98 4.86
CA ASN A 209 -5.71 25.96 3.90
C ASN A 209 -6.47 24.64 4.16
N PHE A 210 -7.00 24.00 3.11
CA PHE A 210 -7.62 22.66 3.19
C PHE A 210 -7.87 22.03 1.81
N GLN A 211 -8.02 20.70 1.78
CA GLN A 211 -8.55 19.96 0.62
C GLN A 211 -10.06 19.75 0.71
N ARG A 212 -10.61 19.59 1.92
CA ARG A 212 -12.02 19.27 2.15
C ARG A 212 -12.68 20.37 2.95
N LEU A 213 -13.88 20.76 2.52
CA LEU A 213 -14.70 21.69 3.26
C LEU A 213 -15.32 20.96 4.46
N SER A 214 -14.71 21.09 5.64
CA SER A 214 -15.30 20.60 6.88
C SER A 214 -16.38 21.57 7.39
N PHE A 215 -17.39 21.02 8.07
CA PHE A 215 -18.43 21.83 8.69
C PHE A 215 -17.80 22.73 9.77
N GLY A 216 -17.82 24.04 9.55
CA GLY A 216 -17.28 25.03 10.48
C GLY A 216 -15.94 25.68 10.07
N ALA A 217 -15.19 25.13 9.11
CA ALA A 217 -13.88 25.67 8.66
C ALA A 217 -13.89 27.18 8.39
N ILE A 218 -14.81 27.59 7.52
CA ILE A 218 -14.98 28.99 7.10
C ILE A 218 -15.57 29.84 8.23
N GLN A 219 -16.46 29.28 9.05
CA GLN A 219 -17.06 29.99 10.18
C GLN A 219 -16.02 30.33 11.24
N HIS A 220 -15.13 29.38 11.57
CA HIS A 220 -14.06 29.60 12.53
C HIS A 220 -13.09 30.70 12.09
N LEU A 221 -12.74 30.73 10.79
CA LEU A 221 -11.95 31.83 10.24
C LEU A 221 -12.70 33.16 10.39
N ALA A 222 -14.01 33.20 10.11
CA ALA A 222 -14.84 34.40 10.28
C ALA A 222 -14.91 34.85 11.75
N ASP A 223 -15.01 33.93 12.70
CA ASP A 223 -15.07 34.23 14.13
C ASP A 223 -13.75 34.82 14.65
N MET A 224 -12.60 34.39 14.09
CA MET A 224 -11.28 34.91 14.45
C MET A 224 -10.97 36.31 13.90
N GLN A 225 -11.64 36.73 12.84
CA GLN A 225 -11.47 38.04 12.23
C GLN A 225 -12.82 38.59 11.74
N PRO A 226 -13.72 38.96 12.67
CA PRO A 226 -15.03 39.47 12.32
C PRO A 226 -14.91 40.67 11.38
N GLN A 227 -15.83 40.77 10.41
CA GLN A 227 -15.91 41.87 9.44
C GLN A 227 -14.69 41.99 8.50
N LYS A 228 -13.86 40.95 8.38
CA LYS A 228 -12.80 40.84 7.36
C LYS A 228 -13.21 39.89 6.23
N PRO A 229 -12.61 39.99 5.03
CA PRO A 229 -12.92 39.07 3.95
C PRO A 229 -12.30 37.70 4.23
N LEU A 230 -12.98 36.66 3.74
CA LEU A 230 -12.55 35.27 3.91
C LEU A 230 -11.81 34.81 2.66
N MET A 231 -10.71 34.09 2.88
CA MET A 231 -9.92 33.53 1.79
C MET A 231 -9.38 32.16 2.16
N VAL A 232 -9.51 31.22 1.22
CA VAL A 232 -8.79 29.95 1.22
C VAL A 232 -7.51 30.15 0.41
N MET A 233 -6.36 30.21 1.07
CA MET A 233 -5.07 30.47 0.41
C MET A 233 -4.50 29.23 -0.27
N GLU A 234 -4.71 28.06 0.30
CA GLU A 234 -4.42 26.80 -0.38
C GLU A 234 -5.64 25.91 -0.33
N TYR A 235 -6.39 25.92 -1.43
CA TYR A 235 -7.33 24.87 -1.71
C TYR A 235 -6.61 23.75 -2.45
N TRP A 236 -6.34 22.63 -1.77
CA TRP A 236 -5.56 21.52 -2.34
C TRP A 236 -6.36 20.77 -3.43
N SER A 237 -6.19 21.18 -4.69
CA SER A 237 -6.97 20.73 -5.87
C SER A 237 -6.71 19.28 -6.27
N GLY A 238 -5.59 18.74 -5.82
CA GLY A 238 -5.17 17.35 -5.93
C GLY A 238 -4.13 17.05 -4.84
N TRP A 239 -3.12 16.22 -5.11
CA TRP A 239 -2.08 15.89 -4.13
C TRP A 239 -0.78 15.41 -4.79
N PHE A 240 0.34 15.49 -4.06
CA PHE A 240 1.66 15.05 -4.53
C PHE A 240 1.89 13.56 -4.26
N ASP A 241 2.89 12.96 -4.92
CA ASP A 241 3.28 11.56 -4.72
C ASP A 241 4.64 11.39 -4.03
N VAL A 242 4.81 10.23 -3.40
CA VAL A 242 6.09 9.75 -2.83
C VAL A 242 6.49 8.43 -3.46
N TRP A 243 7.80 8.16 -3.53
CA TRP A 243 8.30 6.90 -4.10
C TRP A 243 7.85 5.69 -3.26
N GLY A 244 7.39 4.63 -3.93
CA GLY A 244 6.92 3.37 -3.37
C GLY A 244 5.41 3.30 -3.07
N GLU A 245 4.68 4.38 -3.30
CA GLU A 245 3.22 4.43 -3.12
C GLU A 245 2.47 4.48 -4.47
N ASN A 246 1.15 4.67 -4.43
CA ASN A 246 0.32 4.82 -5.63
C ASN A 246 0.15 6.30 -5.99
N HIS A 247 -0.15 6.60 -7.26
CA HIS A 247 -0.40 7.96 -7.75
C HIS A 247 -1.75 8.49 -7.28
N HIS A 248 -1.77 9.67 -6.65
CA HIS A 248 -2.99 10.29 -6.12
C HIS A 248 -3.83 10.94 -7.22
N VAL A 249 -5.11 10.54 -7.32
CA VAL A 249 -6.09 11.14 -8.23
C VAL A 249 -7.41 11.41 -7.49
N PHE A 250 -8.01 12.56 -7.77
CA PHE A 250 -9.25 13.06 -7.16
C PHE A 250 -10.28 13.38 -8.23
N HIS A 251 -11.55 13.11 -7.91
CA HIS A 251 -12.65 13.40 -8.83
C HIS A 251 -12.84 14.91 -9.02
N ALA A 252 -13.00 15.31 -10.28
CA ALA A 252 -13.14 16.72 -10.64
C ALA A 252 -14.46 17.32 -10.10
N GLU A 253 -15.50 16.51 -9.92
CA GLU A 253 -16.79 16.90 -9.39
C GLU A 253 -16.74 17.27 -7.91
N ASP A 254 -15.94 16.56 -7.11
CA ASP A 254 -15.77 16.85 -5.68
C ASP A 254 -15.07 18.20 -5.51
N MET A 255 -14.05 18.42 -6.34
CA MET A 255 -13.37 19.70 -6.41
C MET A 255 -14.34 20.83 -6.77
N LEU A 256 -15.15 20.61 -7.82
CA LEU A 256 -16.12 21.59 -8.28
C LEU A 256 -17.14 21.94 -7.19
N ALA A 257 -17.63 20.95 -6.45
CA ALA A 257 -18.60 21.15 -5.37
C ALA A 257 -18.04 22.08 -4.26
N VAL A 258 -16.80 21.85 -3.83
CA VAL A 258 -16.16 22.70 -2.81
C VAL A 258 -15.93 24.11 -3.35
N VAL A 259 -15.40 24.25 -4.56
CA VAL A 259 -15.13 25.56 -5.17
C VAL A 259 -16.44 26.34 -5.36
N SER A 260 -17.49 25.72 -5.90
CA SER A 260 -18.80 26.36 -6.06
C SER A 260 -19.40 26.83 -4.73
N GLU A 261 -19.30 26.02 -3.68
CA GLU A 261 -19.80 26.38 -2.34
C GLU A 261 -19.06 27.61 -1.78
N LEU A 262 -17.73 27.64 -1.88
CA LEU A 262 -16.91 28.76 -1.42
C LEU A 262 -17.26 30.06 -2.16
N LEU A 263 -17.36 29.99 -3.49
CA LEU A 263 -17.68 31.16 -4.31
C LEU A 263 -19.10 31.68 -4.02
N SER A 264 -20.08 30.80 -3.79
CA SER A 264 -21.46 31.19 -3.46
C SER A 264 -21.57 31.98 -2.14
N ARG A 265 -20.61 31.78 -1.23
CA ARG A 265 -20.49 32.48 0.05
C ARG A 265 -19.63 33.75 -0.05
N GLY A 266 -19.17 34.12 -1.25
CA GLY A 266 -18.28 35.25 -1.47
C GLY A 266 -16.86 35.05 -0.94
N VAL A 267 -16.43 33.79 -0.71
CA VAL A 267 -15.09 33.47 -0.22
C VAL A 267 -14.10 33.54 -1.39
N SER A 268 -12.98 34.22 -1.20
CA SER A 268 -11.86 34.21 -2.14
C SER A 268 -11.13 32.87 -2.09
N ILE A 269 -10.57 32.41 -3.20
CA ILE A 269 -9.92 31.09 -3.28
C ILE A 269 -8.62 31.17 -4.07
N ASN A 270 -7.62 30.40 -3.66
CA ASN A 270 -6.45 30.09 -4.47
C ASN A 270 -6.28 28.58 -4.63
N LEU A 271 -6.30 28.11 -5.89
CA LEU A 271 -6.16 26.69 -6.24
C LEU A 271 -4.69 26.25 -6.11
N TYR A 272 -4.41 25.36 -5.17
CA TYR A 272 -3.08 24.79 -4.93
C TYR A 272 -3.08 23.29 -5.30
N MET A 273 -2.47 22.83 -6.37
CA MET A 273 -1.87 23.58 -7.46
C MET A 273 -2.90 23.89 -8.54
N PHE A 274 -2.77 25.03 -9.24
CA PHE A 274 -3.42 25.20 -10.53
C PHE A 274 -2.63 24.50 -11.63
N HIS A 275 -1.30 24.63 -11.57
CA HIS A 275 -0.36 23.85 -12.36
C HIS A 275 0.85 23.52 -11.48
N GLY A 276 1.09 22.23 -11.25
CA GLY A 276 2.19 21.81 -10.39
C GLY A 276 3.54 21.76 -11.11
N GLY A 277 3.62 21.13 -12.29
CA GLY A 277 4.84 21.05 -13.11
C GLY A 277 5.78 19.92 -12.67
N THR A 278 7.10 20.18 -12.65
CA THR A 278 8.12 19.15 -12.39
C THR A 278 9.15 19.61 -11.35
N ASN A 279 9.53 18.71 -10.44
CA ASN A 279 10.68 18.86 -9.55
C ASN A 279 11.98 18.50 -10.29
N PHE A 280 12.44 19.37 -11.20
CA PHE A 280 13.65 19.10 -11.99
C PHE A 280 14.88 18.90 -11.11
N GLY A 281 15.78 18.03 -11.57
CA GLY A 281 17.01 17.70 -10.88
C GLY A 281 16.80 17.06 -9.52
N PHE A 282 17.39 17.65 -8.48
CA PHE A 282 17.42 17.10 -7.12
C PHE A 282 16.55 17.87 -6.13
N MET A 283 15.60 18.66 -6.64
CA MET A 283 14.88 19.64 -5.83
C MET A 283 13.61 19.12 -5.16
N ASN A 284 13.27 17.85 -5.35
CA ASN A 284 12.20 17.20 -4.58
C ASN A 284 12.55 17.25 -3.09
N GLY A 285 11.56 17.47 -2.21
CA GLY A 285 11.78 17.31 -0.78
C GLY A 285 11.51 15.88 -0.28
N ALA A 286 11.17 15.78 1.00
CA ALA A 286 10.64 14.56 1.62
C ALA A 286 9.60 14.87 2.71
N ILE A 287 8.83 13.86 3.12
CA ILE A 287 8.04 13.86 4.35
C ILE A 287 8.64 12.91 5.39
N ASP A 288 8.35 13.19 6.67
CA ASP A 288 8.69 12.31 7.79
C ASP A 288 7.59 12.31 8.86
N PHE A 289 6.79 11.25 8.85
CA PHE A 289 5.76 10.96 9.86
C PHE A 289 6.10 9.67 10.61
N GLY A 290 7.36 9.53 11.04
CA GLY A 290 7.92 8.32 11.65
C GLY A 290 8.62 7.40 10.65
N THR A 291 8.63 7.77 9.37
CA THR A 291 9.40 7.12 8.31
C THR A 291 9.67 8.14 7.21
N TYR A 292 10.94 8.28 6.82
CA TYR A 292 11.37 9.15 5.73
C TYR A 292 10.84 8.65 4.38
N LYS A 293 10.15 9.53 3.63
CA LYS A 293 9.66 9.24 2.28
C LYS A 293 9.95 10.40 1.33
N PRO A 294 10.78 10.21 0.29
CA PRO A 294 11.07 11.25 -0.70
C PRO A 294 9.92 11.42 -1.69
N GLN A 295 9.56 12.68 -2.01
CA GLN A 295 8.60 12.97 -3.09
C GLN A 295 9.17 12.59 -4.47
N VAL A 296 8.28 12.31 -5.43
CA VAL A 296 8.67 11.97 -6.81
C VAL A 296 9.11 13.20 -7.62
N THR A 297 9.67 12.95 -8.81
CA THR A 297 10.12 14.03 -9.71
C THR A 297 8.94 14.75 -10.37
N SER A 298 7.91 14.01 -10.78
CA SER A 298 6.67 14.64 -11.25
C SER A 298 6.04 15.44 -10.11
N TYR A 299 5.57 16.63 -10.44
CA TYR A 299 4.71 17.41 -9.55
C TYR A 299 3.40 17.73 -10.28
N ASP A 300 2.88 16.77 -11.05
CA ASP A 300 1.59 16.85 -11.74
C ASP A 300 0.48 17.30 -10.79
N TYR A 301 0.51 16.74 -9.57
CA TYR A 301 -0.39 17.05 -8.46
C TYR A 301 -1.86 16.68 -8.71
N ASP A 302 -2.19 16.02 -9.82
CA ASP A 302 -3.56 15.90 -10.32
C ASP A 302 -4.23 17.30 -10.41
N ALA A 303 -3.45 18.28 -10.87
CA ALA A 303 -3.88 19.67 -10.96
C ALA A 303 -4.80 19.92 -12.18
N PRO A 304 -5.50 21.07 -12.22
CA PRO A 304 -6.23 21.51 -13.42
C PRO A 304 -5.36 21.51 -14.68
N LEU A 305 -4.09 21.88 -14.58
CA LEU A 305 -3.12 21.66 -15.65
C LEU A 305 -2.15 20.53 -15.27
N SER A 306 -2.04 19.51 -16.15
CA SER A 306 -1.11 18.38 -15.97
C SER A 306 0.34 18.83 -15.86
N GLU A 307 1.27 17.93 -15.55
CA GLU A 307 2.72 18.19 -15.53
C GLU A 307 3.22 18.86 -16.82
N ALA A 308 2.74 18.42 -17.98
CA ALA A 308 3.10 19.01 -19.28
C ALA A 308 2.27 20.26 -19.64
N GLY A 309 1.31 20.66 -18.81
CA GLY A 309 0.48 21.84 -19.01
C GLY A 309 -0.78 21.60 -19.84
N ASP A 310 -1.27 20.36 -19.93
CA ASP A 310 -2.52 20.04 -20.61
C ASP A 310 -3.73 20.49 -19.80
N CYS A 311 -4.77 20.96 -20.48
CA CYS A 311 -6.05 21.27 -19.85
C CYS A 311 -6.80 19.96 -19.53
N THR A 312 -6.88 19.61 -18.24
CA THR A 312 -7.57 18.40 -17.80
C THR A 312 -9.09 18.61 -17.71
N ILE A 313 -9.82 17.56 -17.31
CA ILE A 313 -11.26 17.67 -17.01
C ILE A 313 -11.51 18.71 -15.91
N LYS A 314 -10.64 18.77 -14.88
CA LYS A 314 -10.72 19.78 -13.81
C LYS A 314 -10.63 21.20 -14.37
N TYR A 315 -9.74 21.46 -15.33
CA TYR A 315 -9.64 22.76 -16.00
C TYR A 315 -10.93 23.14 -16.71
N GLN A 316 -11.50 22.22 -17.49
CA GLN A 316 -12.71 22.48 -18.26
C GLN A 316 -13.91 22.83 -17.35
N LEU A 317 -14.08 22.07 -16.25
CA LEU A 317 -15.14 22.32 -15.28
C LEU A 317 -14.93 23.65 -14.53
N LEU A 318 -13.71 23.96 -14.11
CA LEU A 318 -13.39 25.23 -13.45
C LEU A 318 -13.62 26.42 -14.38
N ARG A 319 -13.20 26.33 -15.64
CA ARG A 319 -13.45 27.39 -16.64
C ARG A 319 -14.94 27.64 -16.81
N ASN A 320 -15.74 26.57 -16.89
CA ASN A 320 -17.18 26.69 -17.01
C ASN A 320 -17.81 27.35 -15.78
N LEU A 321 -17.34 27.01 -14.57
CA LEU A 321 -17.79 27.63 -13.33
C LEU A 321 -17.39 29.11 -13.27
N PHE A 322 -16.12 29.42 -13.47
CA PHE A 322 -15.60 30.79 -13.36
C PHE A 322 -16.19 31.71 -14.42
N SER A 323 -16.60 31.22 -15.59
CA SER A 323 -17.28 32.05 -16.61
C SER A 323 -18.54 32.75 -16.08
N GLN A 324 -19.18 32.21 -15.03
CA GLN A 324 -20.35 32.80 -14.37
C GLN A 324 -20.02 33.97 -13.44
N TYR A 325 -18.74 34.13 -13.08
CA TYR A 325 -18.22 35.16 -12.17
C TYR A 325 -17.51 36.30 -12.93
N HIS A 326 -17.53 36.28 -14.26
CA HIS A 326 -17.01 37.35 -15.11
C HIS A 326 -18.13 37.98 -15.93
N SER A 327 -18.11 39.31 -16.06
CA SER A 327 -19.05 40.04 -16.92
C SER A 327 -18.71 39.96 -18.41
N GLU A 328 -17.44 39.70 -18.73
CA GLU A 328 -16.94 39.55 -20.10
C GLU A 328 -16.65 38.07 -20.42
N PRO A 329 -16.77 37.64 -21.70
CA PRO A 329 -16.40 36.29 -22.11
C PRO A 329 -14.93 35.97 -21.81
N LEU A 330 -14.67 34.79 -21.26
CA LEU A 330 -13.30 34.35 -20.95
C LEU A 330 -12.44 34.24 -22.22
N PRO A 331 -11.15 34.64 -22.18
CA PRO A 331 -10.23 34.51 -23.32
C PRO A 331 -10.17 33.10 -23.90
N GLN A 332 -9.84 32.96 -25.17
CA GLN A 332 -9.67 31.66 -25.81
C GLN A 332 -8.52 30.86 -25.16
N VAL A 333 -8.72 29.56 -24.97
CA VAL A 333 -7.66 28.66 -24.48
C VAL A 333 -6.63 28.47 -25.60
N PRO A 334 -5.31 28.58 -25.31
CA PRO A 334 -4.27 28.23 -26.29
C PRO A 334 -4.43 26.80 -26.81
N SER A 335 -4.05 26.57 -28.07
CA SER A 335 -4.07 25.23 -28.66
C SER A 335 -3.21 24.26 -27.83
N PRO A 336 -3.60 22.97 -27.74
CA PRO A 336 -2.78 21.95 -27.08
C PRO A 336 -1.35 21.91 -27.66
N GLN A 337 -0.36 21.72 -26.79
CA GLN A 337 1.03 21.53 -27.23
C GLN A 337 1.18 20.12 -27.83
N GLU A 338 1.83 20.04 -28.99
CA GLU A 338 2.11 18.75 -29.62
C GLU A 338 3.15 17.97 -28.82
N ARG A 339 2.95 16.65 -28.73
CA ARG A 339 3.88 15.69 -28.15
C ARG A 339 4.17 14.59 -29.15
N ARG A 340 5.34 13.96 -29.01
CA ARG A 340 5.75 12.86 -29.88
C ARG A 340 6.40 11.74 -29.09
N ALA A 341 6.08 10.50 -29.40
CA ALA A 341 6.89 9.36 -29.02
C ALA A 341 8.05 9.25 -30.02
N TYR A 342 9.25 9.65 -29.60
CA TYR A 342 10.45 9.46 -30.42
C TYR A 342 10.87 7.98 -30.49
N GLU A 343 11.60 7.62 -31.53
CA GLU A 343 12.13 6.26 -31.69
C GLU A 343 13.02 5.86 -30.50
N PRO A 344 12.91 4.61 -29.99
CA PRO A 344 13.75 4.12 -28.91
C PRO A 344 15.24 4.21 -29.25
N VAL A 345 16.05 4.60 -28.27
CA VAL A 345 17.51 4.73 -28.44
C VAL A 345 18.26 3.68 -27.63
N VAL A 346 19.27 3.07 -28.25
CA VAL A 346 20.14 2.09 -27.60
C VAL A 346 21.32 2.75 -26.89
N MET A 347 21.80 2.10 -25.83
CA MET A 347 23.03 2.52 -25.14
C MET A 347 24.20 2.50 -26.14
N GLN A 348 25.05 3.52 -26.12
CA GLN A 348 26.24 3.57 -27.00
C GLN A 348 27.54 3.42 -26.25
N GLN A 349 27.65 4.10 -25.09
CA GLN A 349 28.86 4.07 -24.28
C GLN A 349 28.52 4.10 -22.79
N HIS A 350 29.46 3.65 -21.94
CA HIS A 350 29.35 3.75 -20.49
C HIS A 350 30.66 4.19 -19.84
N LEU A 351 30.56 4.72 -18.62
CA LEU A 351 31.66 5.20 -17.80
C LEU A 351 31.41 4.80 -16.34
N PRO A 352 32.19 3.85 -15.78
CA PRO A 352 32.07 3.48 -14.37
C PRO A 352 32.25 4.68 -13.43
N LEU A 353 31.58 4.66 -12.28
CA LEU A 353 31.66 5.75 -11.31
C LEU A 353 33.10 6.13 -10.95
N TRP A 354 33.96 5.15 -10.65
CA TRP A 354 35.35 5.41 -10.25
C TRP A 354 36.18 6.10 -11.34
N ASP A 355 35.95 5.77 -12.61
CA ASP A 355 36.62 6.42 -13.75
C ASP A 355 36.15 7.89 -13.91
N SER A 356 34.95 8.21 -13.43
CA SER A 356 34.37 9.56 -13.48
C SER A 356 34.90 10.50 -12.37
N LEU A 357 35.47 9.97 -11.28
CA LEU A 357 35.85 10.76 -10.10
C LEU A 357 36.93 11.81 -10.41
N HIS A 358 37.74 11.59 -11.44
CA HIS A 358 38.76 12.54 -11.89
C HIS A 358 38.19 13.84 -12.48
N PHE A 359 36.89 13.86 -12.80
CA PHE A 359 36.24 14.99 -13.46
C PHE A 359 35.46 15.89 -12.51
N THR A 360 35.42 15.61 -11.22
CA THR A 360 34.59 16.36 -10.23
C THR A 360 35.05 17.80 -9.97
N ASP A 361 36.25 18.21 -10.40
CA ASP A 361 36.85 19.50 -9.99
C ASP A 361 36.74 20.66 -11.02
N LYS A 362 36.90 21.91 -10.52
CA LYS A 362 37.07 23.13 -11.31
C LYS A 362 38.52 23.21 -11.84
N ALA A 363 38.65 23.60 -13.09
CA ALA A 363 39.93 23.86 -13.73
C ALA A 363 40.74 24.94 -12.99
N SER A 364 41.75 24.55 -12.22
CA SER A 364 42.92 25.38 -11.94
C SER A 364 44.20 24.54 -11.95
N HIS A 365 44.80 24.44 -13.14
CA HIS A 365 46.25 24.25 -13.41
C HIS A 365 47.08 23.38 -12.44
N ARG A 366 46.84 22.06 -12.41
CA ARG A 366 47.83 20.95 -12.43
C ARG A 366 47.12 19.64 -12.07
N TRP A 367 47.33 18.61 -12.90
CA TRP A 367 46.71 17.28 -12.79
C TRP A 367 46.91 16.59 -11.43
N LYS A 368 45.90 16.66 -10.55
CA LYS A 368 45.45 15.62 -9.58
C LYS A 368 44.38 16.22 -8.66
N THR A 369 43.12 15.86 -8.88
CA THR A 369 42.04 16.06 -7.90
C THR A 369 42.33 15.17 -6.69
N LEU A 370 42.36 15.74 -5.48
CA LEU A 370 42.47 14.98 -4.25
C LEU A 370 41.09 14.91 -3.58
N PRO A 371 40.64 13.73 -3.12
CA PRO A 371 39.42 13.63 -2.31
C PRO A 371 39.53 14.51 -1.06
N HIS A 372 38.39 14.95 -0.54
CA HIS A 372 38.38 15.60 0.77
C HIS A 372 38.75 14.57 1.83
N LYS A 373 39.87 14.77 2.52
CA LYS A 373 40.36 13.85 3.54
C LYS A 373 39.86 14.27 4.92
N SER A 374 39.28 13.34 5.65
CA SER A 374 38.81 13.58 7.01
C SER A 374 39.00 12.34 7.88
N GLU A 375 39.34 12.53 9.15
CA GLU A 375 39.45 11.41 10.09
C GLU A 375 38.09 10.79 10.42
N ILE A 376 37.02 11.56 10.31
CA ILE A 376 35.63 11.11 10.55
C ILE A 376 34.77 11.34 9.31
N PRO A 377 33.65 10.61 9.13
CA PRO A 377 32.68 10.95 8.11
C PRO A 377 32.16 12.38 8.29
N LEU A 378 32.04 13.12 7.19
CA LEU A 378 31.43 14.45 7.18
C LEU A 378 30.11 14.41 6.42
N ASN A 379 29.07 15.06 6.95
CA ASN A 379 27.86 15.31 6.19
C ASN A 379 28.16 16.23 4.98
N MET A 380 27.26 16.20 4.00
CA MET A 380 27.38 16.90 2.74
C MET A 380 27.50 18.42 2.93
N GLU A 381 26.78 18.98 3.90
CA GLU A 381 26.78 20.41 4.18
C GLU A 381 28.14 20.89 4.71
N ASN A 382 28.88 20.06 5.43
CA ASN A 382 30.18 20.39 6.01
C ASN A 382 31.39 20.11 5.09
N LEU A 383 31.16 19.68 3.84
CA LEU A 383 32.23 19.52 2.87
C LEU A 383 32.76 20.89 2.42
N SER A 384 34.08 21.02 2.30
CA SER A 384 34.74 22.26 1.85
C SER A 384 34.64 22.45 0.32
N VAL A 385 33.42 22.44 -0.22
CA VAL A 385 33.10 22.59 -1.64
C VAL A 385 32.13 23.76 -1.84
N ASN A 386 31.90 24.17 -3.09
CA ASN A 386 30.93 25.22 -3.45
C ASN A 386 31.15 26.52 -2.64
N ASN A 387 32.38 27.05 -2.71
CA ASN A 387 32.80 28.22 -1.94
C ASN A 387 32.56 28.08 -0.43
N ASN A 388 32.86 26.90 0.11
CA ASN A 388 32.64 26.53 1.51
C ASN A 388 31.17 26.55 1.96
N SER A 389 30.22 26.48 1.02
CA SER A 389 28.78 26.34 1.31
C SER A 389 28.33 24.88 1.45
N GLY A 390 29.23 23.91 1.25
CA GLY A 390 28.88 22.49 1.29
C GLY A 390 28.30 21.96 -0.01
N GLN A 391 28.03 20.67 -0.02
CA GLN A 391 27.31 19.99 -1.09
C GLN A 391 25.82 19.99 -0.79
N SER A 392 25.03 20.68 -1.62
CA SER A 392 23.58 20.80 -1.39
C SER A 392 22.80 19.55 -1.82
N TYR A 393 23.19 18.90 -2.91
CA TYR A 393 22.42 17.81 -3.53
C TYR A 393 23.32 16.83 -4.28
N GLY A 394 22.70 15.79 -4.85
CA GLY A 394 23.39 14.74 -5.61
C GLY A 394 23.87 13.61 -4.72
N TYR A 395 25.06 13.10 -5.03
CA TYR A 395 25.65 11.92 -4.41
C TYR A 395 26.99 12.25 -3.75
N THR A 396 27.39 11.45 -2.77
CA THR A 396 28.70 11.56 -2.13
C THR A 396 29.28 10.17 -1.96
N LEU A 397 30.49 9.95 -2.47
CA LEU A 397 31.21 8.70 -2.29
C LEU A 397 32.18 8.84 -1.11
N TYR A 398 32.03 7.99 -0.11
CA TYR A 398 32.94 7.92 1.04
C TYR A 398 33.77 6.65 0.93
N GLU A 399 35.10 6.78 0.93
CA GLU A 399 36.02 5.64 0.89
C GLU A 399 36.94 5.66 2.10
N THR A 400 37.09 4.52 2.77
CA THR A 400 38.12 4.32 3.80
C THR A 400 38.92 3.07 3.46
N THR A 401 40.23 3.10 3.74
CA THR A 401 41.16 2.05 3.35
C THR A 401 41.86 1.48 4.56
N GLY A 402 41.65 0.19 4.80
CA GLY A 402 42.45 -0.65 5.69
C GLY A 402 43.13 -1.77 4.90
N ALA A 403 42.94 -3.03 5.31
CA ALA A 403 43.35 -4.19 4.50
C ALA A 403 42.55 -4.31 3.17
N ARG A 404 41.38 -3.66 3.09
CA ARG A 404 40.55 -3.51 1.90
C ARG A 404 39.99 -2.08 1.86
N THR A 405 39.62 -1.62 0.67
CA THR A 405 38.86 -0.38 0.50
C THR A 405 37.37 -0.66 0.72
N LEU A 406 36.72 0.16 1.52
CA LEU A 406 35.28 0.16 1.71
C LEU A 406 34.72 1.47 1.16
N SER A 407 33.78 1.38 0.22
CA SER A 407 33.19 2.52 -0.48
C SER A 407 31.68 2.60 -0.23
N PHE A 408 31.19 3.77 0.16
CA PHE A 408 29.77 4.05 0.39
C PHE A 408 29.32 5.16 -0.56
N LEU A 409 28.51 4.83 -1.56
CA LEU A 409 27.81 5.82 -2.38
C LEU A 409 26.52 6.22 -1.67
N VAL A 410 26.44 7.46 -1.22
CA VAL A 410 25.30 7.99 -0.46
C VAL A 410 24.58 9.02 -1.31
N GLU A 411 23.28 8.85 -1.48
CA GLU A 411 22.43 9.78 -2.21
C GLU A 411 21.65 10.68 -1.24
N ASN A 412 21.66 11.99 -1.48
CA ASN A 412 20.63 12.85 -0.92
C ASN A 412 19.35 12.68 -1.73
N CYS A 413 18.38 11.91 -1.21
CA CYS A 413 17.07 11.68 -1.85
C CYS A 413 16.07 12.86 -1.72
N GLY A 414 16.48 13.97 -1.09
CA GLY A 414 15.63 15.13 -0.77
C GLY A 414 15.54 15.37 0.73
N ARG A 415 15.65 16.62 1.18
CA ARG A 415 15.49 16.99 2.60
C ARG A 415 14.01 17.12 2.95
N VAL A 416 13.67 16.70 4.17
CA VAL A 416 12.32 16.88 4.70
C VAL A 416 11.93 18.35 4.63
N ASN A 417 10.72 18.61 4.14
CA ASN A 417 10.25 19.95 3.83
C ASN A 417 9.11 20.41 4.73
N TYR A 418 8.57 19.54 5.59
CA TYR A 418 7.45 19.84 6.48
C TYR A 418 7.68 19.26 7.88
N GLY A 419 7.11 19.89 8.90
CA GLY A 419 7.18 19.42 10.29
C GLY A 419 8.44 19.87 11.05
N LYS A 420 8.71 19.21 12.19
CA LYS A 420 9.72 19.66 13.17
C LYS A 420 11.14 19.13 12.90
N ALA A 421 11.29 18.18 11.98
CA ALA A 421 12.55 17.50 11.68
C ALA A 421 13.51 18.31 10.79
N LEU A 422 13.20 19.56 10.42
CA LEU A 422 13.97 20.38 9.48
C LEU A 422 15.45 20.55 9.90
N ASN A 423 15.70 20.79 11.20
CA ASN A 423 17.05 21.01 11.74
C ASN A 423 17.95 19.76 11.67
N GLU A 424 17.35 18.57 11.52
CA GLU A 424 18.04 17.29 11.52
C GLU A 424 18.41 16.82 10.10
N GLN A 425 18.02 17.58 9.06
CA GLN A 425 18.14 17.18 7.65
C GLN A 425 19.53 17.33 7.03
N ARG A 426 20.59 17.11 7.82
CA ARG A 426 21.95 16.96 7.27
C ARG A 426 22.04 15.67 6.47
N LYS A 427 22.64 15.72 5.28
CA LYS A 427 22.67 14.58 4.34
C LYS A 427 24.07 14.03 4.16
N GLY A 428 24.21 12.85 3.56
CA GLY A 428 25.44 12.07 3.63
C GLY A 428 25.48 11.20 4.88
N ILE A 429 26.68 10.88 5.37
CA ILE A 429 26.83 10.14 6.62
C ILE A 429 26.84 11.11 7.80
N VAL A 430 25.87 10.95 8.69
CA VAL A 430 25.75 11.71 9.94
C VAL A 430 26.19 10.81 11.09
N GLY A 431 27.33 11.14 11.71
CA GLY A 431 27.92 10.35 12.80
C GLY A 431 28.97 9.33 12.34
N ASP A 432 29.39 8.47 13.27
CA ASP A 432 30.41 7.46 13.04
C ASP A 432 29.85 6.21 12.34
N ILE A 433 30.65 5.62 11.44
CA ILE A 433 30.43 4.25 10.97
C ILE A 433 31.27 3.31 11.84
N VAL A 434 30.64 2.29 12.41
CA VAL A 434 31.31 1.30 13.27
C VAL A 434 31.39 -0.07 12.59
N LEU A 435 32.55 -0.72 12.67
CA LEU A 435 32.78 -2.10 12.28
C LEU A 435 33.25 -2.87 13.51
N ASN A 436 32.47 -3.88 13.94
CA ASN A 436 32.70 -4.61 15.20
C ASN A 436 32.87 -3.69 16.41
N HIS A 437 32.01 -2.67 16.54
CA HIS A 437 32.06 -1.63 17.57
C HIS A 437 33.28 -0.69 17.52
N SER A 438 34.19 -0.86 16.57
CA SER A 438 35.31 0.07 16.34
C SER A 438 34.94 1.07 15.25
N PRO A 439 35.11 2.38 15.50
CA PRO A 439 34.74 3.38 14.52
C PRO A 439 35.78 3.45 13.39
N LEU A 440 35.31 3.53 12.15
CA LEU A 440 36.16 3.66 10.97
C LEU A 440 36.74 5.08 10.88
N ARG A 441 37.97 5.20 10.38
CA ARG A 441 38.73 6.46 10.31
C ARG A 441 39.40 6.62 8.95
N GLY A 442 39.96 7.81 8.68
CA GLY A 442 40.73 8.10 7.47
C GLY A 442 39.91 8.01 6.18
N PHE A 443 38.86 8.81 6.06
CA PHE A 443 37.97 8.86 4.90
C PHE A 443 38.51 9.76 3.79
N ASN A 444 38.42 9.28 2.55
CA ASN A 444 38.47 10.02 1.31
C ASN A 444 37.03 10.25 0.82
N ILE A 445 36.61 11.51 0.71
CA ILE A 445 35.23 11.87 0.39
C ILE A 445 35.21 12.58 -0.98
N PHE A 446 34.40 12.07 -1.90
CA PHE A 446 34.22 12.62 -3.24
C PHE A 446 32.81 13.20 -3.40
N CYS A 447 32.74 14.49 -3.75
CA CYS A 447 31.50 15.21 -4.03
C CYS A 447 31.05 14.93 -5.47
N LEU A 448 29.80 14.49 -5.64
CA LEU A 448 29.14 14.25 -6.92
C LEU A 448 27.83 15.04 -6.96
N ASP A 449 27.95 16.38 -6.98
CA ASP A 449 26.80 17.29 -7.07
C ASP A 449 26.09 17.26 -8.43
N MET A 450 26.69 16.58 -9.41
CA MET A 450 26.22 16.42 -10.79
C MET A 450 25.88 17.77 -11.47
N LYS A 451 26.64 18.83 -11.17
CA LYS A 451 26.47 20.13 -11.84
C LYS A 451 26.62 20.00 -13.37
N PRO A 452 25.96 20.86 -14.17
CA PRO A 452 26.08 20.84 -15.63
C PRO A 452 27.53 20.90 -16.15
N CYS A 453 28.42 21.60 -15.45
CA CYS A 453 29.83 21.66 -15.81
C CYS A 453 30.56 20.31 -15.65
N PHE A 454 30.18 19.51 -14.66
CA PHE A 454 30.69 18.15 -14.45
C PHE A 454 30.22 17.23 -15.58
N ILE A 455 28.91 17.22 -15.86
CA ILE A 455 28.32 16.42 -16.95
C ILE A 455 28.94 16.78 -18.31
N ARG A 456 29.20 18.06 -18.56
CA ARG A 456 29.90 18.53 -19.76
C ARG A 456 31.33 17.98 -19.84
N ARG A 457 32.10 17.99 -18.74
CA ARG A 457 33.46 17.43 -18.71
C ARG A 457 33.48 15.93 -18.99
N LEU A 458 32.50 15.18 -18.45
CA LEU A 458 32.36 13.75 -18.78
C LEU A 458 32.22 13.56 -20.28
N THR A 459 31.40 14.39 -20.93
CA THR A 459 31.18 14.32 -22.38
C THR A 459 32.41 14.69 -23.20
N THR A 460 33.14 15.74 -22.81
CA THR A 460 34.23 16.28 -23.64
C THR A 460 35.58 15.61 -23.41
N SER A 461 35.77 14.95 -22.27
CA SER A 461 37.11 14.60 -21.79
C SER A 461 37.24 13.20 -21.18
N ALA A 462 36.13 12.53 -20.84
CA ALA A 462 36.20 11.16 -20.33
C ALA A 462 36.39 10.16 -21.47
N GLN A 463 37.10 9.07 -21.16
CA GLN A 463 37.22 7.93 -22.05
C GLN A 463 36.05 6.97 -21.80
N TRP A 464 35.00 7.11 -22.61
CA TRP A 464 33.84 6.24 -22.54
C TRP A 464 34.11 4.87 -23.16
N LYS A 465 33.61 3.81 -22.53
CA LYS A 465 33.77 2.42 -22.95
C LYS A 465 32.57 2.00 -23.80
N THR A 466 32.79 1.18 -24.82
CA THR A 466 31.74 0.67 -25.73
C THR A 466 31.38 -0.81 -25.48
N ASP A 467 32.15 -1.52 -24.64
CA ASP A 467 31.87 -2.91 -24.29
C ASP A 467 30.81 -2.99 -23.19
N PHE A 468 29.59 -3.41 -23.55
CA PHE A 468 28.49 -3.58 -22.61
C PHE A 468 28.46 -4.95 -21.90
N LYS A 469 29.38 -5.88 -22.22
CA LYS A 469 29.43 -7.19 -21.54
C LYS A 469 29.89 -7.09 -20.08
N SER A 470 30.50 -5.97 -19.71
CA SER A 470 31.09 -5.69 -18.39
C SER A 470 30.54 -4.41 -17.74
N LEU A 471 29.31 -4.01 -18.09
CA LEU A 471 28.69 -2.78 -17.58
C LEU A 471 28.61 -2.81 -16.04
N ALA A 472 29.42 -1.97 -15.40
CA ALA A 472 29.53 -1.88 -13.96
C ALA A 472 28.73 -0.67 -13.46
N VAL A 473 27.62 -0.95 -12.77
CA VAL A 473 26.89 0.04 -11.98
C VAL A 473 27.42 0.04 -10.54
N PRO A 474 27.46 1.20 -9.85
CA PRO A 474 27.00 2.51 -10.30
C PRO A 474 27.89 3.14 -11.38
N GLY A 475 27.28 3.83 -12.35
CA GLY A 475 28.01 4.43 -13.47
C GLY A 475 27.14 5.28 -14.39
N PHE A 476 27.79 5.97 -15.32
CA PHE A 476 27.14 6.78 -16.35
C PHE A 476 26.98 5.99 -17.65
N ILE A 477 25.85 6.20 -18.32
CA ILE A 477 25.50 5.60 -19.60
C ILE A 477 25.16 6.72 -20.55
N GLN A 478 25.66 6.64 -21.78
CA GLN A 478 25.41 7.61 -22.83
C GLN A 478 24.63 6.99 -23.99
N ALA A 479 23.60 7.71 -24.44
CA ALA A 479 22.84 7.43 -25.64
C ALA A 479 22.64 8.71 -26.47
N LYS A 480 22.22 8.54 -27.72
CA LYS A 480 21.96 9.66 -28.65
C LYS A 480 20.57 9.52 -29.24
N LEU A 481 19.79 10.57 -29.13
CA LEU A 481 18.47 10.71 -29.76
C LEU A 481 18.56 11.63 -30.96
N ASN A 482 18.21 11.15 -32.15
CA ASN A 482 18.08 12.00 -33.32
C ASN A 482 16.63 12.49 -33.46
N VAL A 483 16.44 13.81 -33.52
CA VAL A 483 15.12 14.44 -33.66
C VAL A 483 14.95 14.97 -35.07
N ASP A 484 14.04 14.35 -35.83
CA ASP A 484 13.69 14.77 -37.18
C ASP A 484 12.62 15.87 -37.13
N GLY A 485 13.00 17.06 -37.62
CA GLY A 485 12.15 18.25 -37.62
C GLY A 485 12.17 19.05 -36.31
N PRO A 486 11.17 19.93 -36.09
CA PRO A 486 11.11 20.73 -34.87
C PRO A 486 10.90 19.84 -33.63
N PRO A 487 11.64 20.07 -32.54
CA PRO A 487 11.48 19.29 -31.32
C PRO A 487 10.15 19.58 -30.63
N THR A 488 9.56 18.55 -30.03
CA THR A 488 8.30 18.57 -29.29
C THR A 488 8.49 17.92 -27.92
N ASP A 489 7.55 18.16 -27.01
CA ASP A 489 7.54 17.53 -25.70
C ASP A 489 7.41 15.99 -25.82
N THR A 490 8.02 15.26 -24.88
CA THR A 490 7.97 13.79 -24.79
C THR A 490 8.15 13.33 -23.35
N PHE A 491 7.93 12.05 -23.07
CA PHE A 491 8.23 11.41 -21.79
C PHE A 491 9.25 10.29 -21.96
N ILE A 492 10.30 10.26 -21.16
CA ILE A 492 11.25 9.15 -21.11
C ILE A 492 10.68 8.06 -20.22
N HIS A 493 10.41 6.88 -20.78
CA HIS A 493 9.78 5.76 -20.08
C HIS A 493 10.83 4.81 -19.50
N MET A 494 10.81 4.62 -18.17
CA MET A 494 11.91 3.98 -17.42
C MET A 494 11.46 2.80 -16.50
N PRO A 495 10.46 1.96 -16.82
CA PRO A 495 9.94 0.95 -15.89
C PRO A 495 10.92 -0.20 -15.56
N GLU A 496 11.81 -0.52 -16.50
CA GLU A 496 12.76 -1.63 -16.39
C GLU A 496 14.15 -1.22 -15.90
N TRP A 497 14.36 0.07 -15.66
CA TRP A 497 15.59 0.61 -15.09
C TRP A 497 15.61 0.44 -13.57
N GLY A 498 16.75 0.65 -12.91
CA GLY A 498 16.88 0.51 -11.46
C GLY A 498 16.51 1.78 -10.73
N LYS A 499 17.52 2.60 -10.47
CA LYS A 499 17.38 3.88 -9.80
C LYS A 499 18.49 4.81 -10.27
N GLY A 500 18.15 6.09 -10.47
CA GLY A 500 19.16 7.10 -10.76
C GLY A 500 18.60 8.37 -11.35
N VAL A 501 19.37 9.02 -12.21
CA VAL A 501 19.12 10.38 -12.72
C VAL A 501 19.35 10.47 -14.22
N VAL A 502 18.51 11.23 -14.92
CA VAL A 502 18.62 11.43 -16.38
C VAL A 502 18.99 12.87 -16.71
N PHE A 503 19.95 13.02 -17.63
CA PHE A 503 20.37 14.29 -18.20
C PHE A 503 20.14 14.29 -19.72
N VAL A 504 19.58 15.38 -20.25
CA VAL A 504 19.40 15.58 -21.70
C VAL A 504 20.04 16.89 -22.11
N ASN A 505 21.00 16.83 -23.04
CA ASN A 505 21.80 17.99 -23.46
C ASN A 505 22.41 18.79 -22.28
N GLY A 506 22.78 18.08 -21.21
CA GLY A 506 23.34 18.66 -19.99
C GLY A 506 22.32 19.20 -18.97
N GLN A 507 21.02 19.19 -19.30
CA GLN A 507 19.94 19.55 -18.38
C GLN A 507 19.53 18.33 -17.55
N ASN A 508 19.36 18.51 -16.24
CA ASN A 508 18.98 17.42 -15.33
C ASN A 508 17.45 17.31 -15.23
N LEU A 509 16.88 16.23 -15.77
CA LEU A 509 15.44 15.99 -15.74
C LEU A 509 14.94 15.62 -14.34
N GLY A 510 15.78 14.95 -13.56
CA GLY A 510 15.45 14.46 -12.22
C GLY A 510 15.60 12.95 -12.10
N ARG A 511 14.96 12.41 -11.06
CA ARG A 511 15.18 11.04 -10.59
C ARG A 511 14.16 10.07 -11.19
N TYR A 512 14.60 8.85 -11.45
CA TYR A 512 13.70 7.71 -11.70
C TYR A 512 13.98 6.61 -10.68
N TRP A 513 12.94 5.83 -10.38
CA TRP A 513 13.08 4.68 -9.50
C TRP A 513 12.03 3.62 -9.82
N PHE A 514 12.47 2.37 -10.00
CA PHE A 514 11.60 1.25 -10.38
C PHE A 514 10.42 0.97 -9.45
N ILE A 515 10.47 1.46 -8.20
CA ILE A 515 9.42 1.23 -7.20
C ILE A 515 8.14 2.02 -7.47
N GLY A 516 8.15 3.00 -8.38
CA GLY A 516 6.99 3.82 -8.71
C GLY A 516 6.60 4.81 -7.60
N PRO A 517 5.45 5.50 -7.71
CA PRO A 517 4.43 5.30 -8.73
C PRO A 517 4.90 5.79 -10.11
N GLN A 518 5.60 6.92 -10.18
CA GLN A 518 6.10 7.50 -11.43
C GLN A 518 7.00 6.52 -12.22
N ARG A 519 6.69 6.30 -13.50
CA ARG A 519 7.47 5.43 -14.41
C ARG A 519 8.00 6.17 -15.64
N SER A 520 7.69 7.45 -15.79
CA SER A 520 8.21 8.29 -16.88
C SER A 520 8.65 9.67 -16.39
N LEU A 521 9.69 10.23 -17.03
CA LEU A 521 10.16 11.59 -16.80
C LEU A 521 9.74 12.52 -17.93
N TYR A 522 9.13 13.65 -17.59
CA TYR A 522 8.79 14.69 -18.57
C TYR A 522 10.04 15.33 -19.16
N LEU A 523 10.14 15.35 -20.49
CA LEU A 523 11.21 15.99 -21.25
C LEU A 523 10.61 17.13 -22.10
N PRO A 524 10.85 18.40 -21.71
CA PRO A 524 10.45 19.56 -22.50
C PRO A 524 11.13 19.59 -23.86
N GLY A 525 10.38 19.83 -24.93
CA GLY A 525 10.87 19.95 -26.31
C GLY A 525 11.91 21.06 -26.46
N HIS A 526 11.82 22.14 -25.67
CA HIS A 526 12.84 23.20 -25.65
C HIS A 526 14.22 22.75 -25.14
N TRP A 527 14.33 21.60 -24.48
CA TRP A 527 15.61 21.02 -24.07
C TRP A 527 16.19 20.09 -25.15
N LEU A 528 15.41 19.84 -26.21
CA LEU A 528 15.83 19.17 -27.42
C LEU A 528 16.19 20.18 -28.52
N ARG A 529 16.95 19.71 -29.50
CA ARG A 529 17.28 20.42 -30.74
C ARG A 529 17.02 19.51 -31.93
N SER A 530 16.78 20.08 -33.11
CA SER A 530 16.75 19.30 -34.35
C SER A 530 18.09 18.59 -34.55
N GLY A 531 18.07 17.33 -34.98
CA GLY A 531 19.26 16.49 -35.11
C GLY A 531 19.66 15.79 -33.81
N GLU A 532 20.96 15.66 -33.56
CA GLU A 532 21.50 14.84 -32.48
C GLU A 532 21.37 15.48 -31.09
N ASN A 533 20.74 14.76 -30.16
CA ASN A 533 20.55 15.10 -28.76
C ASN A 533 21.25 14.06 -27.88
N GLN A 534 21.97 14.53 -26.86
CA GLN A 534 22.69 13.65 -25.95
C GLN A 534 21.82 13.30 -24.75
N ILE A 535 21.79 12.01 -24.39
CA ILE A 535 21.17 11.53 -23.17
C ILE A 535 22.24 10.85 -22.32
N ILE A 536 22.37 11.28 -21.07
CA ILE A 536 23.24 10.67 -20.07
C ILE A 536 22.38 10.17 -18.91
N ILE A 537 22.55 8.92 -18.52
CA ILE A 537 21.88 8.32 -17.37
C ILE A 537 22.93 7.95 -16.34
N PHE A 538 22.80 8.43 -15.11
CA PHE A 538 23.49 7.83 -13.96
C PHE A 538 22.58 6.72 -13.42
N GLU A 539 23.05 5.48 -13.39
CA GLU A 539 22.30 4.32 -12.90
C GLU A 539 23.05 3.66 -11.75
N GLU A 540 22.32 3.33 -10.69
CA GLU A 540 22.86 2.82 -9.42
C GLU A 540 22.86 1.29 -9.32
N GLN A 541 21.87 0.63 -9.93
CA GLN A 541 21.49 -0.74 -9.59
C GLN A 541 21.40 -1.68 -10.79
N ARG A 542 20.67 -1.31 -11.85
CA ARG A 542 20.42 -2.19 -13.01
C ARG A 542 20.13 -1.38 -14.27
N THR A 543 20.62 -1.84 -15.40
CA THR A 543 20.47 -1.14 -16.68
C THR A 543 19.46 -1.84 -17.57
N ASN A 544 18.93 -1.13 -18.56
CA ASN A 544 18.17 -1.72 -19.67
C ASN A 544 19.00 -1.68 -20.96
N GLU A 545 18.52 -2.24 -22.07
CA GLU A 545 19.19 -2.17 -23.39
C GLU A 545 18.79 -0.95 -24.21
N LYS A 546 17.61 -0.37 -23.93
CA LYS A 546 17.06 0.78 -24.65
C LYS A 546 16.37 1.79 -23.72
N ILE A 547 16.32 3.03 -24.18
CA ILE A 547 15.52 4.13 -23.62
C ILE A 547 14.32 4.31 -24.54
N GLU A 548 13.12 4.29 -23.97
CA GLU A 548 11.87 4.44 -24.71
C GLU A 548 11.26 5.82 -24.47
N PHE A 549 10.56 6.35 -25.48
CA PHE A 549 9.86 7.63 -25.40
C PHE A 549 8.36 7.42 -25.62
N LYS A 550 7.54 8.18 -24.88
CA LYS A 550 6.09 8.13 -24.96
C LYS A 550 5.50 9.54 -25.11
N GLU A 551 4.35 9.62 -25.77
CA GLU A 551 3.57 10.85 -25.89
C GLU A 551 2.87 11.24 -24.58
N ASN A 552 2.51 10.26 -23.77
CA ASN A 552 1.76 10.47 -22.53
C ASN A 552 2.57 9.98 -21.32
N PRO A 553 2.40 10.61 -20.15
CA PRO A 553 3.06 10.18 -18.93
C PRO A 553 2.54 8.81 -18.47
N ASP A 554 3.40 8.09 -17.76
CA ASP A 554 3.04 6.93 -16.97
C ASP A 554 3.34 7.24 -15.49
N HIS A 555 2.32 7.69 -14.78
CA HIS A 555 2.38 7.94 -13.34
C HIS A 555 2.23 6.66 -12.51
N GLY A 556 2.13 5.48 -13.12
CA GLY A 556 1.96 4.21 -12.42
C GLY A 556 0.53 3.91 -11.97
N LYS A 557 0.39 3.03 -10.98
CA LYS A 557 -0.92 2.64 -10.46
C LYS A 557 -1.54 3.80 -9.70
N THR A 558 -2.78 4.12 -10.05
CA THR A 558 -3.55 5.14 -9.34
C THR A 558 -4.08 4.57 -8.03
N ILE A 559 -4.00 5.36 -6.98
CA ILE A 559 -4.95 5.25 -5.87
C ILE A 559 -6.07 6.20 -6.25
N ASP A 560 -7.14 5.61 -6.77
CA ASP A 560 -8.41 6.29 -6.69
C ASP A 560 -8.68 6.51 -5.19
N VAL A 561 -8.62 7.75 -4.74
CA VAL A 561 -9.21 8.14 -3.45
C VAL A 561 -10.73 8.15 -3.67
N LEU A 562 -11.27 7.00 -4.08
CA LEU A 562 -12.69 6.77 -4.33
C LEU A 562 -13.37 6.77 -2.96
N LEU A 563 -14.08 7.87 -2.71
CA LEU A 563 -15.45 7.71 -2.26
C LEU A 563 -16.25 7.03 -3.39
N PRO A 564 -17.13 6.09 -3.05
CA PRO A 564 -17.52 5.00 -3.94
C PRO A 564 -18.58 5.43 -4.96
N HIS A 565 -18.24 5.69 -6.24
CA HIS A 565 -19.24 5.67 -7.32
C HIS A 565 -18.59 5.42 -8.69
N ARG A 566 -18.57 4.16 -9.13
CA ARG A 566 -18.50 3.82 -10.56
C ARG A 566 -19.92 3.77 -11.10
N ASP A 567 -20.15 4.50 -12.19
CA ASP A 567 -21.15 4.27 -13.26
C ASP A 567 -21.56 5.63 -13.85
N MET A 568 -20.67 6.25 -14.63
CA MET A 568 -20.99 7.52 -15.33
C MET A 568 -20.29 7.71 -16.70
N GLU A 569 -19.24 6.95 -17.02
CA GLU A 569 -18.53 7.07 -18.31
C GLU A 569 -19.39 6.71 -19.54
N SER A 570 -20.44 5.90 -19.38
CA SER A 570 -21.25 5.39 -20.50
C SER A 570 -22.44 6.27 -20.91
N LEU A 571 -22.88 7.22 -20.07
CA LEU A 571 -24.07 8.05 -20.34
C LEU A 571 -23.72 9.45 -20.88
N VAL A 572 -22.54 9.99 -20.57
CA VAL A 572 -22.11 11.31 -21.07
C VAL A 572 -21.80 11.28 -22.57
N ALA A 573 -21.32 10.14 -23.09
CA ALA A 573 -21.09 9.94 -24.52
C ALA A 573 -22.38 10.00 -25.36
N ALA A 574 -23.55 9.71 -24.78
CA ALA A 574 -24.83 9.73 -25.48
C ALA A 574 -25.43 11.15 -25.63
N GLY A 575 -25.08 12.09 -24.74
CA GLY A 575 -25.59 13.47 -24.76
C GLY A 575 -24.82 14.42 -25.70
N ALA A 576 -23.56 14.14 -25.99
CA ALA A 576 -22.71 14.99 -26.83
C ALA A 576 -23.11 14.99 -28.32
N VAL A 577 -24.02 14.10 -28.74
CA VAL A 577 -24.45 13.94 -30.15
C VAL A 577 -25.56 14.94 -30.56
N LEU A 578 -26.18 15.68 -29.63
CA LEU A 578 -27.40 16.45 -29.92
C LEU A 578 -27.33 17.99 -29.83
N GLY A 579 -26.15 18.60 -29.68
CA GLY A 579 -25.89 20.01 -30.05
C GLY A 579 -26.95 21.07 -29.67
N CYS A 580 -27.36 21.19 -28.40
CA CYS A 580 -28.32 22.20 -27.96
C CYS A 580 -27.89 22.89 -26.64
N SER A 581 -27.58 24.19 -26.71
CA SER A 581 -27.05 25.02 -25.60
C SER A 581 -28.08 25.35 -24.50
N ALA A 582 -29.34 24.94 -24.65
CA ALA A 582 -30.41 25.13 -23.65
C ALA A 582 -30.51 23.97 -22.63
N CYS A 583 -29.70 22.92 -22.77
CA CYS A 583 -29.84 21.68 -21.98
C CYS A 583 -28.98 21.62 -20.71
N ILE A 584 -28.13 22.60 -20.41
CA ILE A 584 -27.12 22.51 -19.33
C ILE A 584 -27.70 22.57 -17.90
N PRO A 585 -28.58 23.52 -17.52
CA PRO A 585 -29.22 23.49 -16.20
C PRO A 585 -30.18 22.30 -16.07
N VAL A 586 -30.74 21.82 -17.19
CA VAL A 586 -31.47 20.57 -17.25
C VAL A 586 -30.52 19.42 -16.93
N VAL A 587 -29.37 19.28 -17.58
CA VAL A 587 -28.37 18.23 -17.29
C VAL A 587 -27.87 18.28 -15.84
N GLY A 588 -27.67 19.46 -15.24
CA GLY A 588 -27.33 19.59 -13.82
C GLY A 588 -28.45 19.14 -12.87
N LEU A 589 -29.71 19.52 -13.15
CA LEU A 589 -30.90 19.02 -12.46
C LEU A 589 -31.12 17.52 -12.69
N LEU A 590 -30.85 17.03 -13.89
CA LEU A 590 -30.89 15.62 -14.24
C LEU A 590 -29.77 14.88 -13.47
N LEU A 591 -28.55 15.40 -13.38
CA LEU A 591 -27.47 14.77 -12.62
C LEU A 591 -27.73 14.76 -11.11
N ALA A 592 -28.28 15.85 -10.56
CA ALA A 592 -28.76 15.89 -9.18
C ALA A 592 -29.90 14.89 -8.96
N ALA A 593 -30.84 14.81 -9.90
CA ALA A 593 -31.90 13.82 -9.90
C ALA A 593 -31.36 12.38 -10.02
N TYR A 594 -30.31 12.15 -10.80
CA TYR A 594 -29.64 10.86 -10.94
C TYR A 594 -28.94 10.45 -9.64
N LYS A 595 -28.15 11.36 -9.04
CA LYS A 595 -27.48 11.12 -7.74
C LYS A 595 -28.46 10.91 -6.59
N LEU A 596 -29.58 11.62 -6.60
CA LEU A 596 -30.68 11.41 -5.66
C LEU A 596 -31.53 10.18 -6.01
N GLY A 597 -31.24 9.48 -7.10
CA GLY A 597 -31.96 8.29 -7.55
C GLY A 597 -33.35 8.56 -8.12
N LEU A 598 -33.73 9.83 -8.34
CA LEU A 598 -35.03 10.24 -8.86
C LEU A 598 -35.35 9.63 -10.22
N PHE A 599 -34.38 9.53 -11.16
CA PHE A 599 -34.65 8.84 -12.44
C PHE A 599 -34.86 7.35 -12.28
N TYR A 600 -34.03 6.72 -11.46
CA TYR A 600 -34.17 5.29 -11.23
C TYR A 600 -35.54 5.00 -10.57
N GLN A 601 -35.97 5.84 -9.63
CA GLN A 601 -37.31 5.77 -9.02
C GLN A 601 -38.47 6.00 -10.00
N LEU A 602 -38.27 6.77 -11.08
CA LEU A 602 -39.29 6.97 -12.12
C LEU A 602 -39.57 5.69 -12.92
N PHE A 603 -38.53 4.86 -13.13
CA PHE A 603 -38.64 3.63 -13.92
C PHE A 603 -38.79 2.37 -13.05
N HIS A 604 -38.36 2.42 -11.79
CA HIS A 604 -38.32 1.28 -10.88
C HIS A 604 -39.10 1.58 -9.60
N LYS A 605 -40.13 0.77 -9.35
CA LYS A 605 -41.04 0.98 -8.22
C LYS A 605 -40.38 0.59 -6.90
N THR A 606 -40.73 1.33 -5.84
CA THR A 606 -40.43 0.94 -4.46
C THR A 606 -41.67 0.30 -3.87
N GLU A 607 -41.56 -0.94 -3.39
CA GLU A 607 -42.66 -1.64 -2.76
C GLU A 607 -42.66 -1.38 -1.24
N THR A 608 -43.36 -0.34 -0.81
CA THR A 608 -43.35 0.14 0.60
C THR A 608 -43.99 -0.83 1.58
N GLU A 609 -44.97 -1.63 1.10
CA GLU A 609 -45.69 -2.63 1.89
C GLU A 609 -45.03 -4.02 1.86
N SER A 610 -43.92 -4.19 1.13
CA SER A 610 -43.28 -5.49 0.98
C SER A 610 -42.62 -5.92 2.31
N PRO A 611 -42.85 -7.16 2.79
CA PRO A 611 -42.15 -7.69 3.95
C PRO A 611 -40.72 -8.13 3.62
N ARG A 612 -40.32 -8.10 2.34
CA ARG A 612 -39.00 -8.53 1.85
C ARG A 612 -37.89 -7.63 2.37
N HIS A 613 -36.69 -8.19 2.46
CA HIS A 613 -35.52 -7.51 3.00
C HIS A 613 -34.21 -7.96 2.34
N GLY A 614 -33.17 -7.13 2.35
CA GLY A 614 -31.94 -7.37 1.56
C GLY A 614 -31.20 -8.67 1.91
N GLY A 615 -31.36 -9.17 3.14
CA GLY A 615 -30.86 -10.50 3.54
C GLY A 615 -31.32 -11.65 2.63
N GLU A 616 -32.51 -11.57 2.02
CA GLU A 616 -33.00 -12.56 1.05
C GLU A 616 -32.11 -12.61 -0.20
N SER A 617 -31.74 -11.45 -0.74
CA SER A 617 -30.84 -11.36 -1.90
C SER A 617 -29.44 -11.88 -1.60
N VAL A 618 -28.93 -11.67 -0.38
CA VAL A 618 -27.67 -12.28 0.07
C VAL A 618 -27.79 -13.80 0.04
N ALA A 619 -28.83 -14.35 0.67
CA ALA A 619 -29.06 -15.79 0.75
C ALA A 619 -29.22 -16.46 -0.62
N GLU A 620 -29.95 -15.82 -1.54
CA GLU A 620 -30.12 -16.29 -2.93
C GLU A 620 -28.78 -16.41 -3.65
N VAL A 621 -27.92 -15.39 -3.56
CA VAL A 621 -26.59 -15.42 -4.19
C VAL A 621 -25.71 -16.49 -3.58
N LEU A 622 -25.64 -16.57 -2.24
CA LEU A 622 -24.84 -17.59 -1.57
C LEU A 622 -25.28 -19.01 -1.96
N ARG A 623 -26.60 -19.26 -2.01
CA ARG A 623 -27.15 -20.55 -2.46
C ARG A 623 -26.80 -20.85 -3.91
N ALA A 624 -26.91 -19.86 -4.81
CA ALA A 624 -26.56 -20.02 -6.22
C ALA A 624 -25.07 -20.33 -6.44
N HIS A 625 -24.19 -19.96 -5.51
CA HIS A 625 -22.76 -20.25 -5.52
C HIS A 625 -22.39 -21.51 -4.72
N GLY A 626 -23.38 -22.31 -4.31
CA GLY A 626 -23.17 -23.60 -3.66
C GLY A 626 -22.69 -23.50 -2.20
N VAL A 627 -22.86 -22.36 -1.55
CA VAL A 627 -22.55 -22.20 -0.12
C VAL A 627 -23.53 -23.04 0.70
N LYS A 628 -23.00 -23.91 1.56
CA LYS A 628 -23.79 -24.81 2.41
C LYS A 628 -23.84 -24.38 3.88
N PHE A 629 -22.84 -23.65 4.31
CA PHE A 629 -22.63 -23.26 5.70
C PHE A 629 -22.32 -21.77 5.79
N LEU A 630 -22.91 -21.11 6.77
CA LEU A 630 -22.57 -19.73 7.15
C LEU A 630 -22.24 -19.72 8.64
N PHE A 631 -21.01 -19.32 8.97
CA PHE A 631 -20.51 -19.26 10.34
C PHE A 631 -20.67 -17.86 10.92
N THR A 632 -21.03 -17.74 12.20
CA THR A 632 -21.29 -16.42 12.78
C THR A 632 -21.10 -16.38 14.30
N LEU A 633 -20.80 -15.22 14.85
CA LEU A 633 -21.29 -14.86 16.19
C LEU A 633 -22.44 -13.86 15.97
N VAL A 634 -23.60 -14.19 16.52
CA VAL A 634 -24.85 -13.49 16.18
C VAL A 634 -24.84 -12.03 16.61
N GLY A 635 -25.44 -11.17 15.78
CA GLY A 635 -25.61 -9.75 16.08
C GLY A 635 -26.73 -9.11 15.27
N GLY A 636 -27.30 -8.02 15.81
CA GLY A 636 -28.48 -7.36 15.23
C GLY A 636 -28.25 -6.85 13.80
N HIS A 637 -27.05 -6.36 13.49
CA HIS A 637 -26.73 -5.80 12.17
C HIS A 637 -26.82 -6.83 11.02
N ILE A 638 -26.58 -8.12 11.29
CA ILE A 638 -26.54 -9.18 10.27
C ILE A 638 -27.72 -10.16 10.34
N SER A 639 -28.62 -9.99 11.31
CA SER A 639 -29.71 -10.93 11.60
C SER A 639 -30.58 -11.28 10.36
N PRO A 640 -30.93 -10.33 9.48
CA PRO A 640 -31.71 -10.65 8.28
C PRO A 640 -30.97 -11.60 7.31
N ILE A 641 -29.64 -11.54 7.24
CA ILE A 641 -28.84 -12.47 6.43
C ILE A 641 -28.99 -13.89 6.98
N LEU A 642 -28.87 -14.05 8.30
CA LEU A 642 -28.93 -15.35 8.96
C LEU A 642 -30.29 -16.03 8.74
N VAL A 643 -31.38 -15.30 8.99
CA VAL A 643 -32.75 -15.81 8.83
C VAL A 643 -33.05 -16.18 7.37
N ALA A 644 -32.61 -15.36 6.40
CA ALA A 644 -32.82 -15.66 4.99
C ALA A 644 -32.00 -16.87 4.53
N CYS A 645 -30.75 -16.99 4.97
CA CYS A 645 -29.88 -18.12 4.67
C CYS A 645 -30.48 -19.43 5.18
N GLU A 646 -31.00 -19.44 6.41
CA GLU A 646 -31.71 -20.60 6.98
C GLU A 646 -32.91 -21.02 6.11
N LYS A 647 -33.76 -20.05 5.71
CA LYS A 647 -34.95 -20.31 4.88
C LYS A 647 -34.63 -20.95 3.53
N VAL A 648 -33.46 -20.64 2.95
CA VAL A 648 -33.04 -21.21 1.66
C VAL A 648 -32.20 -22.49 1.81
N GLY A 649 -32.04 -23.00 3.02
CA GLY A 649 -31.36 -24.27 3.33
C GLY A 649 -29.85 -24.15 3.54
N ILE A 650 -29.31 -22.93 3.72
CA ILE A 650 -27.93 -22.74 4.17
C ILE A 650 -27.92 -22.92 5.69
N ARG A 651 -27.09 -23.84 6.17
CA ARG A 651 -27.01 -24.13 7.60
C ARG A 651 -26.25 -23.01 8.32
N ILE A 652 -26.90 -22.35 9.28
CA ILE A 652 -26.28 -21.36 10.16
C ILE A 652 -25.58 -22.09 11.31
N VAL A 653 -24.32 -21.72 11.55
CA VAL A 653 -23.50 -22.30 12.60
C VAL A 653 -22.93 -21.17 13.47
N ASP A 654 -23.54 -20.95 14.62
CA ASP A 654 -23.10 -19.93 15.57
C ASP A 654 -22.00 -20.44 16.52
N THR A 655 -20.94 -19.65 16.68
CA THR A 655 -19.74 -19.96 17.48
C THR A 655 -19.72 -19.14 18.78
N ARG A 656 -18.70 -19.34 19.63
CA ARG A 656 -18.51 -18.52 20.85
C ARG A 656 -17.64 -17.27 20.62
N HIS A 657 -16.95 -17.19 19.48
CA HIS A 657 -16.11 -16.05 19.12
C HIS A 657 -16.10 -15.81 17.59
N GLU A 658 -15.99 -14.55 17.16
CA GLU A 658 -15.98 -14.18 15.73
C GLU A 658 -14.79 -14.76 14.96
N ALA A 659 -13.61 -14.80 15.57
CA ALA A 659 -12.44 -15.45 14.98
C ALA A 659 -12.71 -16.94 14.69
N THR A 660 -13.39 -17.67 15.58
CA THR A 660 -13.76 -19.08 15.35
C THR A 660 -14.65 -19.21 14.11
N ALA A 661 -15.62 -18.32 13.93
CA ALA A 661 -16.50 -18.34 12.76
C ALA A 661 -15.69 -18.21 11.46
N VAL A 662 -14.71 -17.30 11.43
CA VAL A 662 -13.83 -17.11 10.27
C VAL A 662 -12.88 -18.30 10.08
N PHE A 663 -12.34 -18.89 11.15
CA PHE A 663 -11.53 -20.10 11.05
C PHE A 663 -12.34 -21.30 10.51
N ALA A 664 -13.59 -21.45 10.92
CA ALA A 664 -14.46 -22.51 10.39
C ALA A 664 -14.76 -22.30 8.90
N ALA A 665 -15.05 -21.06 8.48
CA ALA A 665 -15.18 -20.71 7.07
C ALA A 665 -13.90 -21.01 6.28
N ASP A 666 -12.73 -20.66 6.82
CA ASP A 666 -11.42 -20.95 6.25
C ASP A 666 -11.20 -22.47 6.04
N ALA A 667 -11.50 -23.29 7.05
CA ALA A 667 -11.41 -24.75 6.92
C ALA A 667 -12.38 -25.33 5.88
N VAL A 668 -13.62 -24.81 5.80
CA VAL A 668 -14.56 -25.20 4.74
C VAL A 668 -13.99 -24.87 3.37
N ALA A 669 -13.40 -23.68 3.20
CA ALA A 669 -12.81 -23.27 1.93
C ALA A 669 -11.69 -24.24 1.47
N ARG A 670 -10.79 -24.58 2.40
CA ARG A 670 -9.67 -25.49 2.14
C ARG A 670 -10.09 -26.93 1.83
N LEU A 671 -11.14 -27.43 2.46
CA LEU A 671 -11.56 -28.83 2.33
C LEU A 671 -12.55 -29.08 1.20
N SER A 672 -13.38 -28.09 0.87
CA SER A 672 -14.42 -28.22 -0.15
C SER A 672 -13.98 -27.70 -1.53
N GLY A 673 -12.97 -26.83 -1.57
CA GLY A 673 -12.61 -26.10 -2.79
C GLY A 673 -13.62 -25.02 -3.20
N THR A 674 -14.60 -24.72 -2.34
CA THR A 674 -15.60 -23.65 -2.52
C THR A 674 -15.27 -22.45 -1.61
N VAL A 675 -16.03 -21.36 -1.71
CA VAL A 675 -15.81 -20.18 -0.86
C VAL A 675 -16.34 -20.44 0.54
N GLY A 676 -15.51 -20.22 1.57
CA GLY A 676 -15.94 -20.21 2.97
C GLY A 676 -16.64 -18.90 3.32
N VAL A 677 -17.74 -18.95 4.08
CA VAL A 677 -18.53 -17.75 4.40
C VAL A 677 -18.70 -17.57 5.90
N ALA A 678 -18.34 -16.38 6.39
CA ALA A 678 -18.59 -15.94 7.76
C ALA A 678 -19.34 -14.61 7.78
N ALA A 679 -20.20 -14.41 8.79
CA ALA A 679 -20.91 -13.16 9.01
C ALA A 679 -20.74 -12.68 10.46
N VAL A 680 -20.39 -11.40 10.66
CA VAL A 680 -20.17 -10.80 11.98
C VAL A 680 -20.79 -9.41 12.08
N THR A 681 -21.10 -8.99 13.30
CA THR A 681 -21.66 -7.64 13.57
C THR A 681 -20.63 -6.53 13.33
N ALA A 682 -21.11 -5.29 13.24
CA ALA A 682 -20.29 -4.09 13.09
C ALA A 682 -19.30 -3.87 14.26
N GLY A 683 -18.28 -3.06 14.03
CA GLY A 683 -17.34 -2.59 15.06
C GLY A 683 -16.58 -3.74 15.74
N PRO A 684 -16.78 -4.00 17.05
CA PRO A 684 -16.05 -5.03 17.80
C PRO A 684 -16.11 -6.41 17.15
N GLY A 685 -17.27 -6.81 16.64
CA GLY A 685 -17.44 -8.13 16.03
C GLY A 685 -16.59 -8.28 14.79
N LEU A 686 -16.52 -7.23 13.97
CA LEU A 686 -15.63 -7.20 12.82
C LEU A 686 -14.14 -7.15 13.25
N THR A 687 -13.76 -6.30 14.21
CA THR A 687 -12.35 -6.18 14.64
C THR A 687 -11.79 -7.46 15.24
N ASN A 688 -12.63 -8.27 15.89
CA ASN A 688 -12.24 -9.59 16.41
C ASN A 688 -11.87 -10.61 15.31
N THR A 689 -12.21 -10.33 14.04
CA THR A 689 -11.91 -11.25 12.93
C THR A 689 -10.56 -11.01 12.26
N VAL A 690 -9.86 -9.91 12.56
CA VAL A 690 -8.65 -9.46 11.85
C VAL A 690 -7.59 -10.57 11.75
N THR A 691 -7.27 -11.21 12.87
CA THR A 691 -6.27 -12.30 12.92
C THR A 691 -6.68 -13.50 12.07
N ALA A 692 -7.97 -13.87 12.12
CA ALA A 692 -8.49 -15.01 11.36
C ALA A 692 -8.54 -14.75 9.86
N VAL A 693 -8.91 -13.52 9.44
CA VAL A 693 -8.85 -13.11 8.04
C VAL A 693 -7.40 -13.07 7.55
N LYS A 694 -6.46 -12.59 8.37
CA LYS A 694 -5.04 -12.60 8.03
C LYS A 694 -4.52 -14.04 7.86
N ASN A 695 -4.96 -14.96 8.70
CA ASN A 695 -4.64 -16.39 8.57
C ASN A 695 -5.15 -16.94 7.22
N ALA A 696 -6.41 -16.67 6.86
CA ALA A 696 -6.98 -17.09 5.58
C ALA A 696 -6.26 -16.46 4.37
N GLN A 697 -5.84 -15.19 4.47
CA GLN A 697 -5.02 -14.52 3.46
C GLN A 697 -3.68 -15.23 3.27
N MET A 698 -2.97 -15.51 4.36
CA MET A 698 -1.66 -16.18 4.34
C MET A 698 -1.75 -17.64 3.87
N ALA A 699 -2.92 -18.24 4.04
CA ALA A 699 -3.22 -19.59 3.56
C ALA A 699 -3.91 -19.63 2.20
N GLU A 700 -4.08 -18.49 1.55
CA GLU A 700 -4.62 -18.39 0.18
C GLU A 700 -6.01 -19.01 0.05
N SER A 701 -6.84 -18.82 1.07
CA SER A 701 -8.16 -19.44 1.15
C SER A 701 -9.24 -18.49 0.63
N PRO A 702 -10.12 -18.94 -0.29
CA PRO A 702 -11.23 -18.13 -0.78
C PRO A 702 -12.28 -17.99 0.31
N LEU A 703 -12.33 -16.82 0.95
CA LEU A 703 -13.21 -16.55 2.09
C LEU A 703 -14.00 -15.26 1.86
N LEU A 704 -15.30 -15.29 2.12
CA LEU A 704 -16.19 -14.13 2.11
C LEU A 704 -16.57 -13.78 3.56
N LEU A 705 -16.15 -12.61 4.01
CA LEU A 705 -16.57 -12.04 5.27
C LEU A 705 -17.69 -11.01 5.03
N LEU A 706 -18.84 -11.22 5.67
CA LEU A 706 -19.98 -10.31 5.66
C LEU A 706 -19.97 -9.53 6.98
N GLY A 707 -19.79 -8.22 6.93
CA GLY A 707 -19.84 -7.36 8.12
C GLY A 707 -21.12 -6.55 8.17
N GLY A 708 -21.73 -6.44 9.33
CA GLY A 708 -22.73 -5.40 9.57
C GLY A 708 -22.11 -4.00 9.55
N GLY A 709 -22.93 -2.98 9.33
CA GLY A 709 -22.53 -1.58 9.41
C GLY A 709 -23.66 -0.68 9.93
N ALA A 710 -23.29 0.52 10.38
CA ALA A 710 -24.26 1.55 10.71
C ALA A 710 -25.11 1.91 9.48
N ALA A 711 -26.34 2.35 9.71
CA ALA A 711 -27.26 2.75 8.64
C ALA A 711 -26.64 3.82 7.75
N THR A 712 -26.90 3.78 6.44
CA THR A 712 -26.23 4.64 5.43
C THR A 712 -26.22 6.13 5.77
N LEU A 713 -27.32 6.67 6.33
CA LEU A 713 -27.43 8.08 6.74
C LEU A 713 -26.73 8.43 8.07
N LEU A 714 -26.41 7.41 8.88
CA LEU A 714 -25.81 7.57 10.22
C LEU A 714 -24.31 7.29 10.26
N GLN A 715 -23.74 6.76 9.17
CA GLN A 715 -22.30 6.52 9.06
C GLN A 715 -21.49 7.82 9.22
N GLY A 716 -20.43 7.77 10.01
CA GLY A 716 -19.58 8.92 10.34
C GLY A 716 -20.23 9.91 11.32
N ARG A 717 -21.38 9.57 11.90
CA ARG A 717 -22.12 10.44 12.85
C ARG A 717 -22.12 9.89 14.28
N GLY A 718 -21.31 8.88 14.56
CA GLY A 718 -21.16 8.30 15.90
C GLY A 718 -22.27 7.32 16.26
N ALA A 719 -22.82 6.60 15.27
CA ALA A 719 -23.77 5.52 15.53
C ALA A 719 -23.12 4.38 16.34
N LEU A 720 -23.95 3.54 16.96
CA LEU A 720 -23.47 2.38 17.73
C LEU A 720 -22.59 1.49 16.85
N GLN A 721 -21.34 1.25 17.29
CA GLN A 721 -20.34 0.44 16.58
C GLN A 721 -19.91 0.98 15.19
N ASP A 722 -20.13 2.28 14.94
CA ASP A 722 -19.69 2.99 13.72
C ASP A 722 -18.18 3.26 13.77
N ILE A 723 -17.43 2.67 12.83
CA ILE A 723 -15.99 2.85 12.63
C ILE A 723 -15.67 2.78 11.13
N ASP A 724 -14.49 3.24 10.72
CA ASP A 724 -14.01 3.02 9.35
C ASP A 724 -13.55 1.56 9.14
N GLN A 725 -14.53 0.67 8.94
CA GLN A 725 -14.32 -0.76 8.71
C GLN A 725 -13.55 -1.02 7.40
N MET A 726 -13.69 -0.16 6.40
CA MET A 726 -13.05 -0.33 5.10
C MET A 726 -11.54 -0.19 5.19
N SER A 727 -11.06 0.87 5.86
CA SER A 727 -9.62 1.10 6.01
C SER A 727 -8.91 -0.01 6.77
N LEU A 728 -9.60 -0.67 7.72
CA LEU A 728 -9.06 -1.79 8.47
C LEU A 728 -8.89 -3.07 7.62
N PHE A 729 -9.81 -3.33 6.67
CA PHE A 729 -9.85 -4.60 5.92
C PHE A 729 -9.23 -4.54 4.52
N LYS A 730 -9.09 -3.35 3.91
CA LYS A 730 -8.40 -3.17 2.62
C LYS A 730 -7.01 -3.84 2.54
N PRO A 731 -6.12 -3.81 3.55
CA PRO A 731 -4.83 -4.49 3.47
C PRO A 731 -4.91 -6.03 3.67
N LEU A 732 -6.04 -6.53 4.19
CA LEU A 732 -6.24 -7.94 4.52
C LEU A 732 -6.95 -8.70 3.40
N CYS A 733 -7.77 -8.00 2.60
CA CYS A 733 -8.66 -8.59 1.61
C CYS A 733 -8.28 -8.21 0.18
N LYS A 734 -8.61 -9.08 -0.78
CA LYS A 734 -8.45 -8.83 -2.22
C LYS A 734 -9.48 -7.84 -2.77
N PHE A 735 -10.62 -7.74 -2.09
CA PHE A 735 -11.72 -6.86 -2.45
C PHE A 735 -12.49 -6.47 -1.19
N CYS A 736 -12.80 -5.18 -1.06
CA CYS A 736 -13.66 -4.62 -0.03
C CYS A 736 -14.75 -3.77 -0.69
N ALA A 737 -15.99 -3.89 -0.24
CA ALA A 737 -17.08 -3.01 -0.67
C ALA A 737 -18.09 -2.75 0.46
N SER A 738 -18.82 -1.64 0.36
CA SER A 738 -19.94 -1.29 1.24
C SER A 738 -21.19 -1.13 0.39
N ILE A 739 -22.28 -1.82 0.74
CA ILE A 739 -23.55 -1.75 0.03
C ILE A 739 -24.25 -0.43 0.32
N ARG A 740 -24.65 0.32 -0.72
CA ARG A 740 -25.37 1.60 -0.56
C ARG A 740 -26.86 1.47 -0.85
N THR A 741 -27.25 0.54 -1.70
CA THR A 741 -28.66 0.28 -2.04
C THR A 741 -28.95 -1.22 -2.12
N VAL A 742 -30.21 -1.63 -1.88
CA VAL A 742 -30.57 -3.07 -1.88
C VAL A 742 -30.29 -3.72 -3.24
N ARG A 743 -30.43 -2.97 -4.34
CA ARG A 743 -30.13 -3.44 -5.70
C ARG A 743 -28.67 -3.81 -5.95
N GLU A 744 -27.73 -3.26 -5.19
CA GLU A 744 -26.30 -3.52 -5.35
C GLU A 744 -25.83 -4.84 -4.73
N ILE A 745 -26.65 -5.46 -3.86
CA ILE A 745 -26.28 -6.68 -3.12
C ILE A 745 -25.85 -7.79 -4.07
N VAL A 746 -26.69 -8.10 -5.06
CA VAL A 746 -26.44 -9.19 -6.01
C VAL A 746 -25.16 -9.00 -6.84
N PRO A 747 -24.99 -7.90 -7.60
CA PRO A 747 -23.79 -7.72 -8.42
C PRO A 747 -22.51 -7.64 -7.58
N THR A 748 -22.57 -7.01 -6.41
CA THR A 748 -21.40 -6.88 -5.52
C THR A 748 -20.95 -8.22 -4.96
N LEU A 749 -21.88 -9.06 -4.50
CA LEU A 749 -21.55 -10.40 -3.99
C LEU A 749 -21.02 -11.33 -5.08
N ARG A 750 -21.63 -11.33 -6.28
CA ARG A 750 -21.14 -12.12 -7.42
C ARG A 750 -19.67 -11.77 -7.75
N LYS A 751 -19.36 -10.47 -7.80
CA LYS A 751 -18.00 -9.98 -8.02
C LYS A 751 -17.06 -10.40 -6.89
N ALA A 752 -17.47 -10.22 -5.63
CA ALA A 752 -16.67 -10.58 -4.46
C ALA A 752 -16.28 -12.08 -4.47
N LEU A 753 -17.26 -12.96 -4.73
CA LEU A 753 -17.06 -14.41 -4.80
C LEU A 753 -16.07 -14.79 -5.92
N ALA A 754 -16.22 -14.22 -7.11
CA ALA A 754 -15.29 -14.47 -8.22
C ALA A 754 -13.87 -13.96 -7.94
N VAL A 755 -13.72 -12.80 -7.30
CA VAL A 755 -12.41 -12.25 -6.90
C VAL A 755 -11.76 -13.11 -5.81
N ALA A 756 -12.54 -13.62 -4.84
CA ALA A 756 -12.04 -14.50 -3.79
C ALA A 756 -11.36 -15.75 -4.37
N GLN A 757 -11.86 -16.27 -5.50
CA GLN A 757 -11.37 -17.50 -6.15
C GLN A 757 -10.31 -17.27 -7.24
N SER A 758 -10.28 -16.09 -7.88
CA SER A 758 -9.41 -15.83 -9.05
C SER A 758 -7.94 -15.64 -8.69
N GLY A 759 -7.03 -15.98 -9.60
CA GLY A 759 -5.58 -15.88 -9.40
C GLY A 759 -5.11 -16.81 -8.28
N THR A 760 -4.40 -16.24 -7.30
CA THR A 760 -4.20 -16.88 -5.99
C THR A 760 -5.40 -16.54 -5.11
N PRO A 761 -6.15 -17.53 -4.58
CA PRO A 761 -7.35 -17.25 -3.81
C PRO A 761 -7.04 -16.48 -2.53
N GLY A 762 -8.04 -15.80 -1.97
CA GLY A 762 -7.88 -15.03 -0.74
C GLY A 762 -9.18 -14.40 -0.26
N PRO A 763 -9.16 -13.79 0.93
CA PRO A 763 -10.37 -13.27 1.55
C PRO A 763 -10.89 -11.99 0.86
N VAL A 764 -12.20 -11.79 0.93
CA VAL A 764 -12.92 -10.59 0.50
C VAL A 764 -13.89 -10.16 1.61
N PHE A 765 -14.16 -8.85 1.69
CA PHE A 765 -14.99 -8.27 2.74
C PHE A 765 -16.11 -7.42 2.15
N ILE A 766 -17.35 -7.64 2.59
CA ILE A 766 -18.50 -6.84 2.18
C ILE A 766 -19.23 -6.32 3.42
N GLU A 767 -19.34 -5.00 3.53
CA GLU A 767 -20.09 -4.32 4.57
C GLU A 767 -21.54 -4.11 4.14
N PHE A 768 -22.47 -4.41 5.05
CA PHE A 768 -23.89 -4.23 4.90
C PHE A 768 -24.42 -3.26 5.97
N PRO A 769 -24.64 -2.00 5.61
CA PRO A 769 -25.40 -1.06 6.43
C PRO A 769 -26.76 -1.65 6.82
N ILE A 770 -27.16 -1.50 8.08
CA ILE A 770 -28.36 -2.16 8.63
C ILE A 770 -29.65 -1.84 7.83
N ASP A 771 -29.76 -0.62 7.31
CA ASP A 771 -30.89 -0.15 6.51
C ASP A 771 -30.98 -0.79 5.12
N THR A 772 -29.91 -1.45 4.64
CA THR A 772 -29.93 -2.26 3.41
C THR A 772 -30.43 -3.69 3.64
N LEU A 773 -30.47 -4.14 4.91
CA LEU A 773 -30.78 -5.53 5.26
C LEU A 773 -32.18 -5.72 5.83
N TYR A 774 -32.81 -4.69 6.37
CA TYR A 774 -34.14 -4.75 6.99
C TYR A 774 -35.26 -4.29 6.03
N PRO A 775 -36.53 -4.69 6.26
CA PRO A 775 -37.67 -4.27 5.44
C PRO A 775 -37.94 -2.77 5.45
N TYR A 776 -38.51 -2.26 4.36
CA TYR A 776 -38.82 -0.83 4.16
C TYR A 776 -39.55 -0.20 5.35
N HIS A 777 -40.63 -0.81 5.84
CA HIS A 777 -41.48 -0.24 6.89
C HIS A 777 -40.75 -0.06 8.24
N LEU A 778 -39.81 -0.95 8.57
CA LEU A 778 -38.99 -0.82 9.79
C LEU A 778 -37.96 0.30 9.62
N VAL A 779 -37.28 0.32 8.47
CA VAL A 779 -36.27 1.34 8.15
C VAL A 779 -36.92 2.73 8.09
N SER A 780 -38.10 2.84 7.47
CA SER A 780 -38.91 4.06 7.41
C SER A 780 -39.28 4.60 8.80
N LYS A 781 -39.69 3.71 9.72
CA LYS A 781 -40.08 4.09 11.08
C LYS A 781 -38.90 4.65 11.89
N GLU A 782 -37.71 4.11 11.71
CA GLU A 782 -36.50 4.61 12.37
C GLU A 782 -36.04 5.96 11.80
N PHE A 783 -36.22 6.20 10.49
CA PHE A 783 -35.88 7.49 9.86
C PHE A 783 -36.96 8.56 10.03
N ALA A 784 -38.18 8.20 10.42
CA ALA A 784 -39.28 9.15 10.62
C ALA A 784 -39.00 10.06 11.84
N PRO A 785 -38.94 11.39 11.67
CA PRO A 785 -38.73 12.30 12.79
C PRO A 785 -39.91 12.22 13.77
N LYS A 786 -39.64 12.05 15.07
CA LYS A 786 -40.67 12.02 16.14
C LYS A 786 -41.56 13.28 16.16
N THR A 787 -41.06 14.39 15.63
CA THR A 787 -41.82 15.63 15.42
C THR A 787 -41.47 16.18 14.04
N PRO A 788 -42.42 16.40 13.12
CA PRO A 788 -42.11 16.91 11.79
C PRO A 788 -41.58 18.35 11.91
N PRO A 789 -40.41 18.65 11.30
CA PRO A 789 -39.85 20.00 11.34
C PRO A 789 -40.79 20.99 10.63
N LYS A 790 -41.12 22.11 11.28
CA LYS A 790 -42.02 23.14 10.73
C LYS A 790 -41.26 24.09 9.79
N GLY A 791 -41.93 24.58 8.75
CA GLY A 791 -41.40 25.57 7.81
C GLY A 791 -40.73 24.97 6.56
N LEU A 792 -40.27 25.84 5.65
CA LEU A 792 -39.74 25.47 4.33
C LEU A 792 -38.56 24.48 4.41
N MET A 793 -37.61 24.71 5.32
CA MET A 793 -36.46 23.81 5.54
C MET A 793 -36.89 22.45 6.09
N GLY A 794 -37.96 22.39 6.89
CA GLY A 794 -38.50 21.13 7.37
C GLY A 794 -39.11 20.28 6.27
N SER A 795 -39.80 20.91 5.32
CA SER A 795 -40.31 20.24 4.12
C SER A 795 -39.18 19.69 3.24
N ILE A 796 -38.08 20.43 3.07
CA ILE A 796 -36.92 19.99 2.29
C ILE A 796 -36.23 18.78 2.93
N ILE A 797 -36.00 18.82 4.25
CA ILE A 797 -35.42 17.69 4.99
C ILE A 797 -36.31 16.45 4.90
N SER A 798 -37.62 16.62 5.07
CA SER A 798 -38.59 15.53 4.97
C SER A 798 -38.59 14.91 3.57
N TRP A 799 -38.55 15.74 2.52
CA TRP A 799 -38.43 15.27 1.14
C TRP A 799 -37.11 14.52 0.90
N TYR A 800 -35.98 15.02 1.39
CA TYR A 800 -34.68 14.35 1.24
C TYR A 800 -34.66 12.98 1.91
N LEU A 801 -35.14 12.87 3.15
CA LEU A 801 -35.21 11.61 3.89
C LEU A 801 -36.14 10.60 3.18
N GLN A 802 -37.29 11.05 2.70
CA GLN A 802 -38.21 10.22 1.92
C GLN A 802 -37.56 9.76 0.61
N ASN A 803 -36.92 10.67 -0.13
CA ASN A 803 -36.24 10.34 -1.37
C ASN A 803 -35.08 9.35 -1.16
N HIS A 804 -34.25 9.55 -0.13
CA HIS A 804 -33.18 8.62 0.22
C HIS A 804 -33.73 7.22 0.50
N LEU A 805 -34.78 7.14 1.33
CA LEU A 805 -35.45 5.88 1.65
C LEU A 805 -36.05 5.21 0.41
N MET A 806 -36.68 5.97 -0.49
CA MET A 806 -37.22 5.44 -1.74
C MET A 806 -36.10 4.93 -2.65
N ASN A 807 -35.01 5.68 -2.81
CA ASN A 807 -33.86 5.25 -3.60
C ASN A 807 -33.18 3.99 -3.04
N LEU A 808 -33.11 3.86 -1.71
CA LEU A 808 -32.52 2.70 -1.03
C LEU A 808 -33.18 1.39 -1.45
N PHE A 809 -34.51 1.41 -1.66
CA PHE A 809 -35.33 0.24 -2.02
C PHE A 809 -35.82 0.21 -3.47
N ALA A 810 -35.54 1.26 -4.26
CA ALA A 810 -35.92 1.29 -5.67
C ALA A 810 -35.28 0.12 -6.43
N GLY A 811 -36.11 -0.65 -7.15
CA GLY A 811 -35.68 -1.84 -7.89
C GLY A 811 -35.10 -2.96 -7.03
N ALA A 812 -35.31 -2.94 -5.70
CA ALA A 812 -34.75 -3.93 -4.78
C ALA A 812 -35.08 -5.37 -5.19
N TRP A 813 -36.32 -5.60 -5.63
CA TRP A 813 -36.94 -6.91 -5.79
C TRP A 813 -37.01 -7.43 -7.22
N GLU A 814 -36.41 -6.71 -8.16
CA GLU A 814 -36.35 -7.11 -9.57
C GLU A 814 -35.50 -8.36 -9.76
N ALA A 815 -35.92 -9.22 -10.68
CA ALA A 815 -35.19 -10.44 -11.00
C ALA A 815 -33.78 -10.09 -11.52
N ARG A 816 -32.75 -10.66 -10.88
CA ARG A 816 -31.35 -10.52 -11.29
C ARG A 816 -30.71 -11.88 -11.45
N ASP A 817 -29.74 -11.94 -12.35
CA ASP A 817 -28.90 -13.11 -12.48
C ASP A 817 -27.98 -13.24 -11.25
N VAL A 818 -28.15 -14.34 -10.51
CA VAL A 818 -27.39 -14.70 -9.31
C VAL A 818 -26.30 -15.73 -9.60
N SER A 819 -26.10 -16.14 -10.86
CA SER A 819 -25.17 -17.20 -11.24
C SER A 819 -23.69 -16.81 -11.03
N PRO A 820 -22.79 -17.79 -10.80
CA PRO A 820 -21.36 -17.52 -10.67
C PRO A 820 -20.75 -16.81 -11.89
N LEU A 821 -19.87 -15.84 -11.63
CA LEU A 821 -19.06 -15.20 -12.67
C LEU A 821 -17.82 -16.06 -13.01
N PRO A 822 -17.25 -15.93 -14.22
CA PRO A 822 -16.04 -16.64 -14.60
C PRO A 822 -14.85 -16.33 -13.67
N VAL A 823 -14.12 -17.39 -13.29
CA VAL A 823 -12.91 -17.30 -12.45
C VAL A 823 -11.67 -17.44 -13.33
N HIS A 824 -10.73 -16.51 -13.20
CA HIS A 824 -9.48 -16.55 -13.95
C HIS A 824 -8.36 -17.23 -13.13
N ILE A 825 -7.77 -18.31 -13.65
CA ILE A 825 -6.69 -19.05 -12.97
C ILE A 825 -5.48 -19.09 -13.91
N PRO A 826 -4.29 -18.63 -13.50
CA PRO A 826 -3.10 -18.64 -14.36
C PRO A 826 -2.70 -20.08 -14.70
N GLN A 827 -2.26 -20.31 -15.94
CA GLN A 827 -1.86 -21.63 -16.44
C GLN A 827 -0.45 -21.58 -17.04
N ALA A 828 0.27 -22.69 -16.94
CA ALA A 828 1.55 -22.86 -17.63
C ALA A 828 1.34 -22.98 -19.14
N THR A 829 2.24 -22.40 -19.95
CA THR A 829 2.20 -22.58 -21.40
C THR A 829 2.77 -23.93 -21.82
N SER A 830 2.37 -24.43 -22.99
CA SER A 830 2.89 -25.70 -23.54
C SER A 830 4.42 -25.71 -23.64
N ASP A 831 5.03 -24.59 -24.04
CA ASP A 831 6.50 -24.46 -24.16
C ASP A 831 7.19 -24.52 -22.79
N GLN A 832 6.61 -23.90 -21.77
CA GLN A 832 7.13 -23.97 -20.40
C GLN A 832 7.07 -25.39 -19.85
N VAL A 833 5.96 -26.10 -20.09
CA VAL A 833 5.80 -27.50 -19.72
C VAL A 833 6.84 -28.37 -20.46
N GLN A 834 7.01 -28.16 -21.77
CA GLN A 834 7.98 -28.89 -22.60
C GLN A 834 9.42 -28.71 -22.10
N LYS A 835 9.81 -27.47 -21.76
CA LYS A 835 11.13 -27.19 -21.19
C LYS A 835 11.35 -27.91 -19.85
N CYS A 836 10.31 -28.03 -19.03
CA CYS A 836 10.38 -28.77 -17.78
C CYS A 836 10.49 -30.28 -18.01
N ILE A 837 9.77 -30.83 -19.00
CA ILE A 837 9.86 -32.24 -19.41
C ILE A 837 11.32 -32.57 -19.79
N GLU A 838 11.99 -31.71 -20.56
CA GLU A 838 13.39 -31.91 -20.94
C GLU A 838 14.36 -31.90 -19.75
N LEU A 839 14.16 -31.00 -18.79
CA LEU A 839 15.00 -30.94 -17.58
C LEU A 839 14.80 -32.16 -16.68
N VAL A 840 13.54 -32.53 -16.44
CA VAL A 840 13.19 -33.65 -15.54
C VAL A 840 13.58 -34.99 -16.16
N SER A 841 13.36 -35.20 -17.46
CA SER A 841 13.71 -36.46 -18.14
C SER A 841 15.20 -36.80 -18.10
N ARG A 842 16.08 -35.80 -17.95
CA ARG A 842 17.54 -35.96 -17.85
C ARG A 842 18.05 -36.02 -16.41
N ALA A 843 17.17 -35.80 -15.42
CA ALA A 843 17.54 -35.76 -14.02
C ALA A 843 17.83 -37.17 -13.49
N LYS A 844 18.87 -37.30 -12.67
CA LYS A 844 19.21 -38.54 -11.96
C LYS A 844 18.76 -38.50 -10.51
N LYS A 845 18.75 -37.32 -9.89
CA LYS A 845 18.33 -37.08 -8.50
C LYS A 845 17.27 -35.98 -8.38
N PRO A 846 16.11 -36.09 -9.08
CA PRO A 846 15.06 -35.09 -8.97
C PRO A 846 14.35 -35.16 -7.61
N VAL A 847 13.86 -34.01 -7.12
CA VAL A 847 13.02 -33.89 -5.92
C VAL A 847 11.91 -32.86 -6.16
N ILE A 848 10.70 -33.14 -5.66
CA ILE A 848 9.55 -32.22 -5.70
C ILE A 848 9.23 -31.73 -4.28
N LEU A 849 9.05 -30.42 -4.11
CA LEU A 849 8.51 -29.79 -2.90
C LEU A 849 7.11 -29.26 -3.19
N LEU A 850 6.13 -29.82 -2.48
CA LEU A 850 4.72 -29.51 -2.64
C LEU A 850 4.27 -28.56 -1.53
N GLY A 851 3.73 -27.40 -1.93
CA GLY A 851 3.10 -26.44 -1.04
C GLY A 851 1.57 -26.51 -1.12
N SER A 852 0.87 -25.60 -0.43
CA SER A 852 -0.60 -25.66 -0.31
C SER A 852 -1.33 -25.51 -1.66
N GLN A 853 -0.80 -24.71 -2.60
CA GLN A 853 -1.47 -24.41 -3.87
C GLN A 853 -1.75 -25.65 -4.75
N VAL A 854 -1.03 -26.75 -4.53
CA VAL A 854 -1.26 -28.01 -5.29
C VAL A 854 -2.61 -28.66 -4.99
N THR A 855 -3.23 -28.26 -3.88
CA THR A 855 -4.54 -28.76 -3.44
C THR A 855 -5.70 -27.87 -3.87
N LEU A 856 -5.42 -26.73 -4.50
CA LEU A 856 -6.43 -25.76 -4.93
C LEU A 856 -7.07 -26.16 -6.28
N PRO A 857 -8.34 -25.81 -6.52
CA PRO A 857 -8.99 -26.00 -7.83
C PRO A 857 -8.25 -25.26 -8.95
N PRO A 858 -8.20 -25.77 -10.19
CA PRO A 858 -9.22 -26.65 -10.76
C PRO A 858 -8.87 -28.15 -10.72
N SER A 859 -7.62 -28.52 -10.46
CA SER A 859 -7.19 -29.92 -10.45
C SER A 859 -7.58 -30.59 -9.12
N PRO A 860 -8.41 -31.65 -9.14
CA PRO A 860 -8.72 -32.40 -7.92
C PRO A 860 -7.46 -33.00 -7.29
N ALA A 861 -7.36 -32.97 -5.96
CA ALA A 861 -6.19 -33.47 -5.23
C ALA A 861 -5.84 -34.93 -5.57
N ASP A 862 -6.85 -35.79 -5.82
CA ASP A 862 -6.63 -37.18 -6.22
C ASP A 862 -5.99 -37.32 -7.62
N HIS A 863 -6.30 -36.40 -8.55
CA HIS A 863 -5.65 -36.38 -9.87
C HIS A 863 -4.20 -35.93 -9.76
N VAL A 864 -3.90 -34.96 -8.91
CA VAL A 864 -2.53 -34.52 -8.64
C VAL A 864 -1.74 -35.65 -7.96
N ARG A 865 -2.34 -36.35 -6.98
CA ARG A 865 -1.76 -37.54 -6.35
C ARG A 865 -1.38 -38.59 -7.40
N LYS A 866 -2.32 -38.98 -8.27
CA LYS A 866 -2.06 -39.95 -9.33
C LYS A 866 -0.93 -39.51 -10.27
N ALA A 867 -0.92 -38.22 -10.66
CA ALA A 867 0.16 -37.68 -11.49
C ALA A 867 1.53 -37.78 -10.82
N LEU A 868 1.62 -37.55 -9.51
CA LEU A 868 2.86 -37.71 -8.74
C LEU A 868 3.30 -39.18 -8.66
N GLU A 869 2.35 -40.09 -8.43
CA GLU A 869 2.60 -41.54 -8.43
C GLU A 869 3.09 -42.04 -9.79
N ASP A 870 2.53 -41.53 -10.88
CA ASP A 870 2.95 -41.82 -12.26
C ASP A 870 4.38 -41.30 -12.55
N LEU A 871 4.75 -40.13 -12.01
CA LEU A 871 6.10 -39.56 -12.14
C LEU A 871 7.17 -40.36 -11.37
N GLY A 872 6.82 -40.96 -10.22
CA GLY A 872 7.75 -41.73 -9.42
C GLY A 872 8.88 -40.91 -8.77
N ILE A 873 8.77 -39.58 -8.71
CA ILE A 873 9.80 -38.68 -8.19
C ILE A 873 9.62 -38.48 -6.66
N PRO A 874 10.69 -38.52 -5.86
CA PRO A 874 10.61 -38.24 -4.41
C PRO A 874 10.00 -36.87 -4.10
N CYS A 875 9.05 -36.85 -3.16
CA CYS A 875 8.23 -35.70 -2.81
C CYS A 875 8.35 -35.35 -1.32
N PHE A 876 8.56 -34.07 -1.02
CA PHE A 876 8.40 -33.49 0.31
C PHE A 876 7.10 -32.68 0.37
N LEU A 877 6.28 -32.96 1.37
CA LEU A 877 4.95 -32.37 1.51
C LEU A 877 4.94 -31.29 2.61
N GLY A 878 4.41 -30.11 2.28
CA GLY A 878 4.26 -28.96 3.18
C GLY A 878 2.85 -28.38 3.20
N GLY A 879 2.49 -27.76 4.33
CA GLY A 879 1.17 -27.14 4.54
C GLY A 879 0.02 -28.12 4.24
N MET A 880 -0.95 -27.67 3.44
CA MET A 880 -2.13 -28.47 3.07
C MET A 880 -1.81 -29.74 2.28
N SER A 881 -0.60 -29.85 1.69
CA SER A 881 -0.22 -31.03 0.91
C SER A 881 0.28 -32.20 1.78
N ARG A 882 0.47 -32.05 3.10
CA ARG A 882 1.06 -33.06 4.02
C ARG A 882 0.44 -34.45 3.94
N GLY A 883 -0.84 -34.56 3.56
CA GLY A 883 -1.53 -35.84 3.38
C GLY A 883 -1.70 -36.31 1.93
N LEU A 884 -1.28 -35.52 0.94
CA LEU A 884 -1.63 -35.71 -0.48
C LEU A 884 -1.35 -37.12 -1.01
N LEU A 885 -0.25 -37.73 -0.57
CA LEU A 885 0.20 -39.05 -1.03
C LEU A 885 -0.26 -40.22 -0.12
N GLY A 886 -0.85 -39.94 1.03
CA GLY A 886 -1.19 -40.94 2.04
C GLY A 886 0.02 -41.46 2.86
N LYS A 887 -0.24 -42.41 3.76
CA LYS A 887 0.70 -42.84 4.80
C LYS A 887 1.86 -43.72 4.31
N ASP A 888 1.62 -44.58 3.32
CA ASP A 888 2.56 -45.63 2.88
C ASP A 888 3.16 -45.37 1.49
N SER A 889 3.08 -44.13 0.99
CA SER A 889 3.55 -43.82 -0.36
C SER A 889 5.07 -44.03 -0.50
N PRO A 890 5.52 -44.74 -1.55
CA PRO A 890 6.94 -45.00 -1.78
C PRO A 890 7.72 -43.74 -2.18
N ILE A 891 7.02 -42.73 -2.72
CA ILE A 891 7.63 -41.47 -3.17
C ILE A 891 7.54 -40.35 -2.12
N HIS A 892 6.78 -40.53 -1.03
CA HIS A 892 6.72 -39.56 0.04
C HIS A 892 7.94 -39.71 0.96
N ILE A 893 8.77 -38.66 1.01
CA ILE A 893 9.93 -38.56 1.90
C ILE A 893 9.62 -37.56 3.02
N ARG A 894 9.79 -37.96 4.28
CA ARG A 894 9.41 -37.17 5.45
C ARG A 894 10.61 -36.53 6.16
N GLN A 895 11.76 -37.19 6.15
CA GLN A 895 12.94 -36.82 6.92
C GLN A 895 14.07 -36.37 6.00
N ASN A 896 15.15 -35.82 6.57
CA ASN A 896 16.39 -35.45 5.87
C ASN A 896 16.22 -34.53 4.64
N ARG A 897 15.14 -33.73 4.60
CA ARG A 897 14.85 -32.78 3.50
C ARG A 897 16.02 -31.90 3.11
N ARG A 898 16.77 -31.40 4.11
CA ARG A 898 17.92 -30.50 3.89
C ARG A 898 19.01 -31.18 3.06
N ASP A 899 19.30 -32.45 3.32
CA ASP A 899 20.38 -33.16 2.66
C ASP A 899 19.95 -33.63 1.28
N ALA A 900 18.70 -34.09 1.13
CA ALA A 900 18.10 -34.39 -0.17
C ALA A 900 18.14 -33.17 -1.13
N LEU A 901 17.82 -31.96 -0.63
CA LEU A 901 17.87 -30.72 -1.42
C LEU A 901 19.29 -30.29 -1.82
N LYS A 902 20.32 -30.66 -1.05
CA LYS A 902 21.72 -30.37 -1.38
C LYS A 902 22.23 -31.32 -2.47
N GLU A 903 21.78 -32.57 -2.45
CA GLU A 903 22.19 -33.61 -3.40
C GLU A 903 21.40 -33.59 -4.72
N ALA A 904 20.19 -33.03 -4.71
CA ALA A 904 19.33 -33.00 -5.88
C ALA A 904 19.97 -32.26 -7.07
N ASP A 905 19.85 -32.82 -8.27
CA ASP A 905 20.26 -32.17 -9.52
C ASP A 905 19.12 -31.36 -10.15
N VAL A 906 17.87 -31.70 -9.85
CA VAL A 906 16.66 -30.93 -10.19
C VAL A 906 15.76 -30.81 -8.96
N VAL A 907 15.32 -29.58 -8.66
CA VAL A 907 14.35 -29.30 -7.59
C VAL A 907 13.13 -28.62 -8.19
N LEU A 908 11.95 -29.23 -8.02
CA LEU A 908 10.68 -28.65 -8.46
C LEU A 908 9.92 -28.10 -7.25
N LEU A 909 9.75 -26.79 -7.19
CA LEU A 909 8.97 -26.07 -6.20
C LEU A 909 7.55 -25.86 -6.75
N ALA A 910 6.60 -26.70 -6.36
CA ALA A 910 5.21 -26.62 -6.79
C ALA A 910 4.36 -26.00 -5.68
N GLY A 911 3.98 -24.73 -5.84
CA GLY A 911 3.23 -23.98 -4.83
C GLY A 911 4.01 -23.72 -3.53
N THR A 912 5.32 -23.95 -3.54
CA THR A 912 6.20 -23.77 -2.37
C THR A 912 6.88 -22.41 -2.43
N VAL A 913 6.87 -21.69 -1.32
CA VAL A 913 7.51 -20.37 -1.18
C VAL A 913 8.86 -20.52 -0.45
N CYS A 914 9.92 -19.90 -0.99
CA CYS A 914 11.25 -19.88 -0.38
C CYS A 914 11.33 -18.87 0.78
N ASP A 915 10.53 -19.07 1.83
CA ASP A 915 10.54 -18.27 3.06
C ASP A 915 11.40 -18.89 4.18
N PHE A 916 11.25 -18.42 5.41
CA PHE A 916 12.03 -18.91 6.57
C PHE A 916 11.92 -20.43 6.77
N ARG A 917 10.80 -21.08 6.39
CA ARG A 917 10.58 -22.53 6.49
C ARG A 917 11.44 -23.34 5.53
N LEU A 918 11.93 -22.70 4.48
CA LEU A 918 12.93 -23.23 3.54
C LEU A 918 14.26 -22.46 3.65
N SER A 919 14.52 -21.83 4.79
CA SER A 919 15.72 -21.02 5.06
C SER A 919 16.01 -20.00 3.96
N TYR A 920 14.95 -19.34 3.46
CA TYR A 920 15.01 -18.32 2.41
C TYR A 920 15.59 -18.86 1.08
N GLY A 921 15.53 -20.17 0.84
CA GLY A 921 16.12 -20.85 -0.32
C GLY A 921 17.59 -21.23 -0.17
N ARG A 922 18.26 -20.90 0.96
CA ARG A 922 19.70 -21.19 1.20
C ARG A 922 20.06 -22.67 1.23
N VAL A 923 19.06 -23.53 1.45
CA VAL A 923 19.24 -24.99 1.46
C VAL A 923 19.34 -25.59 0.06
N LEU A 924 18.92 -24.85 -0.98
CA LEU A 924 18.98 -25.30 -2.37
C LEU A 924 20.43 -25.27 -2.86
N SER A 925 20.86 -26.37 -3.49
CA SER A 925 22.20 -26.44 -4.08
C SER A 925 22.34 -25.49 -5.27
N ARG A 926 23.43 -24.73 -5.33
CA ARG A 926 23.78 -23.89 -6.49
C ARG A 926 23.96 -24.68 -7.79
N ARG A 927 24.18 -25.99 -7.69
CA ARG A 927 24.32 -26.89 -8.85
C ARG A 927 22.98 -27.43 -9.35
N SER A 928 21.94 -27.38 -8.52
CA SER A 928 20.61 -27.88 -8.88
C SER A 928 19.91 -26.95 -9.89
N LYS A 929 19.19 -27.53 -10.84
CA LYS A 929 18.24 -26.79 -11.68
C LYS A 929 16.92 -26.65 -10.94
N VAL A 930 16.50 -25.42 -10.67
CA VAL A 930 15.27 -25.15 -9.90
C VAL A 930 14.14 -24.80 -10.85
N ILE A 931 13.04 -25.57 -10.80
CA ILE A 931 11.78 -25.28 -11.48
C ILE A 931 10.82 -24.75 -10.42
N ALA A 932 10.34 -23.51 -10.56
CA ALA A 932 9.40 -22.92 -9.62
C ALA A 932 8.05 -22.66 -10.32
N VAL A 933 6.96 -23.11 -9.70
CA VAL A 933 5.59 -22.95 -10.20
C VAL A 933 4.71 -22.44 -9.08
N ASN A 934 4.08 -21.28 -9.27
CA ASN A 934 3.20 -20.64 -8.29
C ASN A 934 2.18 -19.75 -9.01
N ARG A 935 0.96 -19.63 -8.48
CA ARG A 935 -0.08 -18.76 -9.06
C ARG A 935 0.22 -17.27 -8.88
N ASP A 936 0.90 -16.91 -7.78
CA ASP A 936 1.29 -15.54 -7.47
C ASP A 936 2.75 -15.27 -7.86
N GLN A 937 2.97 -14.19 -8.62
CA GLN A 937 4.30 -13.83 -9.09
C GLN A 937 5.23 -13.38 -7.96
N SER A 938 4.72 -12.68 -6.95
CA SER A 938 5.55 -12.20 -5.83
C SER A 938 6.05 -13.34 -4.96
N GLN A 939 5.23 -14.38 -4.79
CA GLN A 939 5.60 -15.61 -4.09
C GLN A 939 6.54 -16.48 -4.92
N LEU A 940 6.30 -16.59 -6.22
CA LEU A 940 7.13 -17.34 -7.17
C LEU A 940 8.61 -16.95 -7.08
N LEU A 941 8.86 -15.64 -6.93
CA LEU A 941 10.20 -15.04 -6.91
C LEU A 941 10.65 -14.61 -5.50
N LYS A 942 9.96 -15.04 -4.45
CA LYS A 942 10.27 -14.61 -3.09
C LYS A 942 11.69 -15.03 -2.70
N ASN A 943 12.51 -14.04 -2.32
CA ASN A 943 13.94 -14.19 -1.98
C ASN A 943 14.80 -14.78 -3.12
N SER A 944 14.30 -14.78 -4.37
CA SER A 944 15.12 -15.13 -5.52
C SER A 944 16.23 -14.09 -5.71
N ASP A 945 17.27 -14.49 -6.43
CA ASP A 945 18.45 -13.68 -6.79
C ASP A 945 19.32 -13.24 -5.60
N MET A 946 18.89 -13.47 -4.36
CA MET A 946 19.70 -13.29 -3.15
C MET A 946 20.36 -14.59 -2.68
N PHE A 947 19.59 -15.68 -2.54
CA PHE A 947 20.11 -16.97 -2.04
C PHE A 947 19.92 -18.14 -3.02
N TRP A 948 18.98 -18.03 -3.95
CA TRP A 948 18.62 -19.06 -4.93
C TRP A 948 18.09 -18.39 -6.19
N LYS A 949 18.06 -19.10 -7.33
CA LYS A 949 17.51 -18.58 -8.59
C LYS A 949 16.78 -19.66 -9.36
N PRO A 950 15.54 -19.43 -9.84
CA PRO A 950 14.85 -20.39 -10.68
C PRO A 950 15.54 -20.50 -12.05
N THR A 951 15.74 -21.74 -12.50
CA THR A 951 16.10 -22.04 -13.90
C THR A 951 14.89 -21.88 -14.82
N VAL A 952 13.71 -22.26 -14.32
CA VAL A 952 12.42 -22.02 -14.97
C VAL A 952 11.47 -21.50 -13.90
N ALA A 953 10.85 -20.34 -14.15
CA ALA A 953 9.82 -19.76 -13.29
C ALA A 953 8.50 -19.70 -14.09
N ILE A 954 7.44 -20.28 -13.52
CA ILE A 954 6.14 -20.41 -14.17
C ILE A 954 5.09 -19.79 -13.26
N GLN A 955 4.46 -18.71 -13.72
CA GLN A 955 3.26 -18.19 -13.09
C GLN A 955 2.06 -19.01 -13.57
N GLY A 956 1.68 -20.03 -12.82
CA GLY A 956 0.64 -20.97 -13.22
C GLY A 956 0.18 -21.85 -12.07
N ASP A 957 -0.97 -22.49 -12.24
CA ASP A 957 -1.50 -23.43 -11.27
C ASP A 957 -0.58 -24.67 -11.10
N PRO A 958 0.00 -24.89 -9.90
CA PRO A 958 0.90 -26.01 -9.66
C PRO A 958 0.24 -27.39 -9.85
N GLY A 959 -1.03 -27.56 -9.46
CA GLY A 959 -1.74 -28.83 -9.60
C GLY A 959 -1.93 -29.22 -11.06
N SER A 960 -2.45 -28.29 -11.87
CA SER A 960 -2.64 -28.48 -13.31
C SER A 960 -1.32 -28.66 -14.05
N PHE A 961 -0.27 -27.93 -13.65
CA PHE A 961 1.08 -28.12 -14.18
C PHE A 961 1.62 -29.53 -13.92
N LEU A 962 1.49 -30.06 -12.70
CA LEU A 962 1.97 -31.41 -12.37
C LEU A 962 1.25 -32.49 -13.18
N VAL A 963 -0.06 -32.34 -13.41
CA VAL A 963 -0.84 -33.26 -14.26
C VAL A 963 -0.36 -33.20 -15.71
N GLN A 964 -0.03 -32.02 -16.24
CA GLN A 964 0.51 -31.88 -17.60
C GLN A 964 1.94 -32.44 -17.72
N LEU A 965 2.78 -32.18 -16.72
CA LEU A 965 4.14 -32.69 -16.64
C LEU A 965 4.16 -34.23 -16.62
N ALA A 966 3.30 -34.86 -15.82
CA ALA A 966 3.16 -36.32 -15.77
C ALA A 966 2.70 -36.92 -17.11
N LYS A 967 1.78 -36.25 -17.81
CA LYS A 967 1.35 -36.67 -19.16
C LYS A 967 2.50 -36.60 -20.18
N GLY A 968 3.31 -35.56 -20.14
CA GLY A 968 4.44 -35.38 -21.05
C GLY A 968 5.63 -36.30 -20.76
N LEU A 969 5.77 -36.75 -19.51
CA LEU A 969 6.78 -37.72 -19.06
C LEU A 969 6.25 -39.16 -19.02
N LYS A 970 5.18 -39.48 -19.75
CA LYS A 970 4.58 -40.81 -19.72
C LYS A 970 5.61 -41.89 -20.08
N GLY A 971 5.86 -42.81 -19.15
CA GLY A 971 6.84 -43.90 -19.30
C GLY A 971 8.26 -43.58 -18.81
N HIS A 972 8.55 -42.32 -18.43
CA HIS A 972 9.77 -41.99 -17.70
C HIS A 972 9.67 -42.49 -16.25
N ARG A 973 10.77 -43.03 -15.71
CA ARG A 973 10.89 -43.35 -14.28
C ARG A 973 12.20 -42.81 -13.72
N CYS A 974 12.13 -42.25 -12.52
CA CYS A 974 13.31 -41.89 -11.73
C CYS A 974 14.15 -43.16 -11.45
N PRO A 975 15.49 -43.09 -11.50
CA PRO A 975 16.35 -44.23 -11.14
C PRO A 975 16.00 -44.76 -9.74
N GLU A 976 15.71 -46.06 -9.62
CA GLU A 976 15.17 -46.66 -8.39
C GLU A 976 16.07 -46.48 -7.17
N GLU A 977 17.38 -46.46 -7.38
CA GLU A 977 18.39 -46.23 -6.33
C GLU A 977 18.15 -44.92 -5.57
N TRP A 978 17.70 -43.85 -6.26
CA TRP A 978 17.53 -42.55 -5.64
C TRP A 978 16.36 -42.51 -4.63
N PRO A 979 15.09 -42.80 -5.01
CA PRO A 979 14.01 -42.90 -4.04
C PRO A 979 14.27 -43.92 -2.92
N GLN A 980 14.86 -45.08 -3.24
CA GLN A 980 15.18 -46.11 -2.24
C GLN A 980 16.18 -45.61 -1.19
N SER A 981 17.24 -44.92 -1.61
CA SER A 981 18.23 -44.34 -0.69
C SER A 981 17.64 -43.29 0.25
N LEU A 982 16.79 -42.40 -0.27
CA LEU A 982 16.07 -41.42 0.56
C LEU A 982 15.12 -42.12 1.54
N LYS A 983 14.42 -43.17 1.09
CA LYS A 983 13.50 -43.93 1.95
C LYS A 983 14.20 -44.72 3.04
N ALA A 984 15.38 -45.27 2.77
CA ALA A 984 16.22 -45.90 3.79
C ALA A 984 16.63 -44.90 4.90
N GLY A 985 16.92 -43.64 4.50
CA GLY A 985 17.15 -42.54 5.43
C GLY A 985 15.94 -42.23 6.31
N ASP A 986 14.73 -42.20 5.71
CA ASP A 986 13.46 -42.05 6.45
C ASP A 986 13.29 -43.17 7.48
N VAL A 987 13.42 -44.44 7.08
CA VAL A 987 13.24 -45.60 7.98
C VAL A 987 14.22 -45.54 9.16
N THR A 988 15.48 -45.18 8.90
CA THR A 988 16.49 -45.03 9.96
C THR A 988 16.07 -43.95 10.96
N LYS A 989 15.62 -42.79 10.48
CA LYS A 989 15.23 -41.67 11.33
C LYS A 989 13.92 -41.94 12.07
N GLU A 990 12.94 -42.59 11.43
CA GLU A 990 11.69 -42.98 12.05
C GLU A 990 11.89 -44.05 13.14
N SER A 991 12.78 -45.01 12.92
CA SER A 991 13.15 -46.02 13.94
C SER A 991 13.80 -45.36 15.16
N ALA A 992 14.71 -44.40 14.93
CA ALA A 992 15.31 -43.60 16.00
C ALA A 992 14.28 -42.75 16.76
N ASN A 993 13.32 -42.16 16.06
CA ASN A 993 12.23 -41.39 16.68
C ASN A 993 11.31 -42.30 17.51
N ARG A 994 11.01 -43.51 17.03
CA ARG A 994 10.20 -44.50 17.74
C ARG A 994 10.88 -44.99 19.01
N ALA A 995 12.19 -45.22 18.99
CA ALA A 995 12.94 -45.61 20.20
C ALA A 995 12.83 -44.57 21.33
N LYS A 996 12.72 -43.28 20.99
CA LYS A 996 12.51 -42.21 21.98
C LYS A 996 11.15 -42.25 22.67
N ALA A 997 10.17 -43.00 22.14
CA ALA A 997 8.88 -43.18 22.78
C ALA A 997 8.96 -44.05 24.04
N ASP A 998 9.96 -44.93 24.13
CA ASP A 998 10.16 -45.84 25.26
C ASP A 998 10.99 -45.21 26.39
N GLU A 999 11.57 -44.02 26.16
CA GLU A 999 12.28 -43.27 27.18
C GLU A 999 11.32 -42.77 28.27
N LYS A 1000 11.68 -42.96 29.54
CA LYS A 1000 10.91 -42.44 30.68
C LYS A 1000 11.18 -40.95 30.87
N THR A 1001 10.11 -40.16 30.93
CA THR A 1001 10.18 -38.75 31.35
C THR A 1001 10.30 -38.65 32.87
N GLU A 1002 10.77 -37.50 33.38
CA GLU A 1002 10.87 -37.26 34.82
C GLU A 1002 9.49 -37.31 35.51
N ARG A 1003 8.48 -36.71 34.89
CA ARG A 1003 7.07 -36.67 35.34
C ARG A 1003 6.12 -36.94 34.17
N HIS A 1004 4.92 -37.43 34.48
CA HIS A 1004 3.81 -37.65 33.54
C HIS A 1004 4.18 -38.56 32.34
N LEU A 1005 3.40 -38.56 31.26
CA LEU A 1005 3.60 -39.47 30.12
C LEU A 1005 4.63 -38.94 29.11
N ASN A 1006 5.24 -39.84 28.34
CA ASN A 1006 6.07 -39.44 27.20
C ASN A 1006 5.17 -39.00 26.03
N PRO A 1007 5.25 -37.72 25.56
CA PRO A 1007 4.39 -37.22 24.49
C PRO A 1007 4.54 -37.98 23.17
N ILE A 1008 5.73 -38.53 22.88
CA ILE A 1008 6.00 -39.30 21.65
C ILE A 1008 5.20 -40.62 21.69
N LYS A 1009 5.15 -41.28 22.86
CA LYS A 1009 4.40 -42.52 23.06
C LYS A 1009 2.91 -42.31 22.90
N VAL A 1010 2.39 -41.22 23.47
CA VAL A 1010 0.97 -40.84 23.33
C VAL A 1010 0.62 -40.63 21.86
N LEU A 1011 1.42 -39.85 21.13
CA LEU A 1011 1.17 -39.55 19.72
C LEU A 1011 1.28 -40.80 18.82
N HIS A 1012 2.19 -41.74 19.11
CA HIS A 1012 2.24 -43.03 18.42
C HIS A 1012 1.00 -43.88 18.70
N CYS A 1013 0.55 -43.95 19.95
CA CYS A 1013 -0.64 -44.71 20.31
C CYS A 1013 -1.88 -44.15 19.60
N VAL A 1014 -2.03 -42.83 19.53
CA VAL A 1014 -3.12 -42.19 18.78
C VAL A 1014 -2.98 -42.45 17.29
N ASP A 1015 -1.80 -42.25 16.69
CA ASP A 1015 -1.58 -42.54 15.26
C ASP A 1015 -1.87 -44.01 14.91
N GLU A 1016 -1.62 -44.98 15.78
CA GLU A 1016 -1.96 -46.39 15.53
C GLU A 1016 -3.47 -46.69 15.62
N LEU A 1017 -4.22 -45.92 16.41
CA LEU A 1017 -5.66 -46.12 16.66
C LEU A 1017 -6.58 -45.28 15.77
N MET A 1018 -6.05 -44.27 15.08
CA MET A 1018 -6.82 -43.45 14.15
C MET A 1018 -7.40 -44.26 12.98
N ASP A 1019 -8.65 -43.98 12.65
CA ASP A 1019 -9.32 -44.54 11.48
C ASP A 1019 -8.66 -44.08 10.15
N GLU A 1020 -8.84 -44.85 9.07
CA GLU A 1020 -8.22 -44.55 7.76
C GLU A 1020 -8.79 -43.28 7.09
N ASP A 1021 -9.95 -42.81 7.54
CA ASP A 1021 -10.58 -41.61 7.00
C ASP A 1021 -10.47 -40.39 7.93
N SER A 1022 -9.71 -40.51 9.03
CA SER A 1022 -9.57 -39.44 10.03
C SER A 1022 -8.92 -38.17 9.46
N ILE A 1023 -9.33 -37.01 10.00
CA ILE A 1023 -8.79 -35.69 9.70
C ILE A 1023 -8.06 -35.17 10.93
N ILE A 1024 -6.83 -34.68 10.76
CA ILE A 1024 -6.05 -34.07 11.83
C ILE A 1024 -6.12 -32.55 11.71
N VAL A 1025 -6.49 -31.89 12.79
CA VAL A 1025 -6.45 -30.45 12.99
C VAL A 1025 -5.38 -30.14 14.03
N ALA A 1026 -4.38 -29.36 13.65
CA ALA A 1026 -3.22 -29.05 14.47
C ALA A 1026 -3.31 -27.60 14.99
N ASP A 1027 -3.31 -27.40 16.31
CA ASP A 1027 -3.36 -26.07 16.93
C ASP A 1027 -2.39 -25.94 18.12
N GLY A 1028 -1.24 -25.31 17.84
CA GLY A 1028 -0.34 -24.72 18.85
C GLY A 1028 0.82 -25.56 19.38
N GLY A 1029 1.98 -24.89 19.48
CA GLY A 1029 3.06 -25.20 20.41
C GLY A 1029 3.95 -26.41 20.09
N ASP A 1030 4.74 -26.78 21.10
CA ASP A 1030 5.76 -27.82 20.97
C ASP A 1030 5.17 -29.23 20.78
N PHE A 1031 4.02 -29.50 21.39
CA PHE A 1031 3.32 -30.78 21.27
C PHE A 1031 2.83 -31.02 19.84
N VAL A 1032 2.22 -30.01 19.19
CA VAL A 1032 1.83 -30.09 17.77
C VAL A 1032 3.04 -30.19 16.86
N GLY A 1033 4.13 -29.47 17.18
CA GLY A 1033 5.38 -29.63 16.46
C GLY A 1033 5.91 -31.06 16.54
N THR A 1034 5.77 -31.73 17.68
CA THR A 1034 6.09 -33.17 17.86
C THR A 1034 5.12 -34.05 17.06
N ALA A 1035 3.81 -33.77 17.10
CA ALA A 1035 2.79 -34.47 16.33
C ALA A 1035 3.06 -34.46 14.83
N ALA A 1036 3.56 -33.34 14.28
CA ALA A 1036 3.91 -33.21 12.86
C ALA A 1036 5.05 -34.16 12.40
N TYR A 1037 5.89 -34.65 13.32
CA TYR A 1037 6.92 -35.67 13.03
C TYR A 1037 6.39 -37.11 13.16
N ILE A 1038 5.36 -37.31 13.99
CA ILE A 1038 4.89 -38.64 14.39
C ILE A 1038 3.66 -39.02 13.57
N MET A 1039 2.55 -38.28 13.75
CA MET A 1039 1.25 -38.59 13.19
C MET A 1039 1.24 -38.48 11.66
N ARG A 1040 0.54 -39.41 11.00
CA ARG A 1040 0.52 -39.51 9.53
C ARG A 1040 -0.90 -39.29 8.98
N PRO A 1041 -1.16 -38.22 8.22
CA PRO A 1041 -2.42 -38.09 7.51
C PRO A 1041 -2.62 -39.24 6.52
N ARG A 1042 -3.83 -39.79 6.46
CA ARG A 1042 -4.13 -41.00 5.68
C ARG A 1042 -4.37 -40.77 4.18
N GLY A 1043 -4.66 -39.52 3.80
CA GLY A 1043 -4.91 -39.15 2.41
C GLY A 1043 -5.01 -37.63 2.18
N PRO A 1044 -5.34 -37.21 0.94
CA PRO A 1044 -5.42 -35.80 0.58
C PRO A 1044 -6.49 -35.08 1.41
N LEU A 1045 -6.19 -33.82 1.76
CA LEU A 1045 -7.09 -32.95 2.54
C LEU A 1045 -7.51 -33.56 3.91
N ARG A 1046 -6.62 -34.36 4.53
CA ARG A 1046 -6.80 -34.94 5.89
C ARG A 1046 -5.93 -34.26 6.96
N TRP A 1047 -5.40 -33.07 6.64
CA TRP A 1047 -4.55 -32.29 7.54
C TRP A 1047 -4.89 -30.81 7.44
N LEU A 1048 -5.10 -30.16 8.58
CA LEU A 1048 -5.31 -28.72 8.72
C LEU A 1048 -4.35 -28.14 9.76
N ASP A 1049 -3.67 -27.06 9.43
CA ASP A 1049 -2.78 -26.31 10.32
C ASP A 1049 -2.85 -24.79 10.03
N PRO A 1050 -2.45 -23.92 10.97
CA PRO A 1050 -2.53 -22.45 10.82
C PRO A 1050 -1.55 -21.89 9.76
N GLY A 1051 -0.68 -22.71 9.17
CA GLY A 1051 0.22 -22.29 8.11
C GLY A 1051 1.35 -21.38 8.59
N ALA A 1052 1.86 -20.55 7.67
CA ALA A 1052 3.05 -19.74 7.89
C ALA A 1052 2.85 -18.58 8.89
N PHE A 1053 1.61 -18.20 9.16
CA PHE A 1053 1.30 -17.09 10.06
C PHE A 1053 1.41 -17.51 11.55
N GLY A 1054 1.43 -18.82 11.84
CA GLY A 1054 1.68 -19.32 13.19
C GLY A 1054 0.56 -19.04 14.20
N THR A 1055 -0.68 -18.83 13.71
CA THR A 1055 -1.84 -18.48 14.53
C THR A 1055 -2.14 -19.55 15.58
N LEU A 1056 -2.33 -19.13 16.84
CA LEU A 1056 -2.86 -19.98 17.91
C LEU A 1056 -4.39 -19.81 18.02
N GLY A 1057 -5.09 -20.88 18.39
CA GLY A 1057 -6.54 -20.86 18.63
C GLY A 1057 -7.39 -21.18 17.40
N VAL A 1058 -6.79 -21.74 16.34
CA VAL A 1058 -7.51 -22.13 15.11
C VAL A 1058 -8.31 -23.43 15.27
N GLY A 1059 -7.96 -24.25 16.27
CA GLY A 1059 -8.37 -25.65 16.39
C GLY A 1059 -9.88 -25.83 16.43
N GLY A 1060 -10.57 -25.05 17.25
CA GLY A 1060 -12.03 -25.12 17.40
C GLY A 1060 -12.75 -24.87 16.08
N GLY A 1061 -12.42 -23.76 15.41
CA GLY A 1061 -13.02 -23.40 14.13
C GLY A 1061 -12.67 -24.38 13.01
N PHE A 1062 -11.40 -24.78 12.92
CA PHE A 1062 -10.97 -25.73 11.88
C PHE A 1062 -11.63 -27.10 12.01
N ALA A 1063 -11.78 -27.60 13.24
CA ALA A 1063 -12.46 -28.86 13.50
C ALA A 1063 -13.95 -28.78 13.20
N LEU A 1064 -14.60 -27.66 13.54
CA LEU A 1064 -16.00 -27.41 13.19
C LEU A 1064 -16.22 -27.47 11.67
N GLY A 1065 -15.42 -26.71 10.92
CA GLY A 1065 -15.47 -26.71 9.45
C GLY A 1065 -15.16 -28.08 8.84
N ALA A 1066 -14.17 -28.80 9.40
CA ALA A 1066 -13.80 -30.14 8.95
C ALA A 1066 -14.93 -31.15 9.16
N LYS A 1067 -15.54 -31.18 10.35
CA LYS A 1067 -16.63 -32.11 10.68
C LYS A 1067 -17.87 -31.84 9.83
N LEU A 1068 -18.17 -30.59 9.52
CA LEU A 1068 -19.29 -30.24 8.62
C LEU A 1068 -19.03 -30.64 7.16
N CYS A 1069 -17.80 -30.47 6.68
CA CYS A 1069 -17.40 -30.92 5.34
C CYS A 1069 -17.37 -32.45 5.21
N ARG A 1070 -17.02 -33.16 6.29
CA ARG A 1070 -16.81 -34.62 6.32
C ARG A 1070 -17.52 -35.22 7.56
N PRO A 1071 -18.86 -35.29 7.58
CA PRO A 1071 -19.62 -35.68 8.78
C PRO A 1071 -19.30 -37.09 9.28
N GLU A 1072 -19.02 -38.03 8.39
CA GLU A 1072 -18.70 -39.41 8.74
C GLU A 1072 -17.28 -39.59 9.27
N SER A 1073 -16.37 -38.69 8.91
CA SER A 1073 -14.97 -38.82 9.29
C SER A 1073 -14.73 -38.47 10.75
N GLU A 1074 -13.81 -39.20 11.35
CA GLU A 1074 -13.28 -38.88 12.66
C GLU A 1074 -12.39 -37.63 12.56
N VAL A 1075 -12.66 -36.62 13.40
CA VAL A 1075 -11.90 -35.35 13.39
C VAL A 1075 -11.13 -35.26 14.70
N TRP A 1076 -9.81 -35.32 14.60
CA TRP A 1076 -8.88 -35.17 15.70
C TRP A 1076 -8.34 -33.75 15.78
N ILE A 1077 -8.49 -33.11 16.92
CA ILE A 1077 -7.82 -31.85 17.24
C ILE A 1077 -6.64 -32.14 18.14
N ILE A 1078 -5.45 -31.75 17.72
CA ILE A 1078 -4.22 -31.88 18.50
C ILE A 1078 -3.87 -30.50 19.04
N TYR A 1079 -3.93 -30.37 20.36
CA TYR A 1079 -3.72 -29.12 21.09
C TYR A 1079 -2.46 -29.16 21.94
N GLY A 1080 -1.76 -28.03 21.99
CA GLY A 1080 -1.06 -27.64 23.21
C GLY A 1080 -2.06 -27.09 24.23
N ASP A 1081 -1.80 -27.27 25.52
CA ASP A 1081 -2.63 -26.70 26.59
C ASP A 1081 -2.82 -25.17 26.47
N GLY A 1082 -1.78 -24.43 26.12
CA GLY A 1082 -1.86 -22.97 25.93
C GLY A 1082 -2.74 -22.54 24.76
N SER A 1083 -2.74 -23.29 23.64
CA SER A 1083 -3.58 -22.95 22.47
C SER A 1083 -5.04 -23.35 22.66
N LEU A 1084 -5.29 -24.45 23.37
CA LEU A 1084 -6.65 -24.86 23.73
C LEU A 1084 -7.40 -23.75 24.48
N GLY A 1085 -6.71 -22.97 25.32
CA GLY A 1085 -7.31 -21.87 26.08
C GLY A 1085 -8.11 -20.87 25.23
N TYR A 1086 -7.74 -20.69 23.95
CA TYR A 1086 -8.46 -19.79 23.02
C TYR A 1086 -9.74 -20.40 22.44
N SER A 1087 -9.90 -21.72 22.45
CA SER A 1087 -10.95 -22.43 21.72
C SER A 1087 -11.74 -23.43 22.56
N VAL A 1088 -11.41 -23.62 23.84
CA VAL A 1088 -12.08 -24.58 24.74
C VAL A 1088 -13.58 -24.34 24.85
N ALA A 1089 -14.02 -23.08 24.76
CA ALA A 1089 -15.44 -22.72 24.77
C ALA A 1089 -16.21 -23.30 23.57
N GLU A 1090 -15.55 -23.69 22.48
CA GLU A 1090 -16.21 -24.27 21.30
C GLU A 1090 -16.68 -25.71 21.52
N PHE A 1091 -16.35 -26.36 22.65
CA PHE A 1091 -17.01 -27.60 23.07
C PHE A 1091 -18.53 -27.44 23.21
N ASP A 1092 -19.00 -26.25 23.60
CA ASP A 1092 -20.41 -25.93 23.60
C ASP A 1092 -20.96 -25.85 22.17
N THR A 1093 -20.23 -25.21 21.25
CA THR A 1093 -20.60 -25.15 19.83
C THR A 1093 -20.68 -26.55 19.22
N PHE A 1094 -19.71 -27.43 19.48
CA PHE A 1094 -19.72 -28.81 18.99
C PHE A 1094 -20.94 -29.58 19.49
N THR A 1095 -21.31 -29.36 20.75
CA THR A 1095 -22.47 -30.00 21.38
C THR A 1095 -23.78 -29.48 20.79
N ARG A 1096 -23.97 -28.16 20.73
CA ARG A 1096 -25.19 -27.53 20.18
C ARG A 1096 -25.41 -27.89 18.71
N HIS A 1097 -24.34 -27.91 17.92
CA HIS A 1097 -24.40 -28.21 16.48
C HIS A 1097 -24.25 -29.70 16.15
N LYS A 1098 -24.11 -30.58 17.16
CA LYS A 1098 -23.93 -32.03 16.98
C LYS A 1098 -22.80 -32.35 16.00
N THR A 1099 -21.67 -31.68 16.16
CA THR A 1099 -20.45 -31.91 15.38
C THR A 1099 -19.41 -32.53 16.31
N PRO A 1100 -19.53 -33.82 16.65
CA PRO A 1100 -18.64 -34.46 17.61
C PRO A 1100 -17.21 -34.53 17.07
N VAL A 1101 -16.26 -34.16 17.90
CA VAL A 1101 -14.82 -34.14 17.59
C VAL A 1101 -14.04 -34.78 18.73
N LEU A 1102 -12.84 -35.28 18.44
CA LEU A 1102 -11.90 -35.80 19.44
C LEU A 1102 -10.77 -34.80 19.64
N ALA A 1103 -10.63 -34.23 20.82
CA ALA A 1103 -9.50 -33.38 21.17
C ALA A 1103 -8.48 -34.14 22.00
N LEU A 1104 -7.21 -34.08 21.60
CA LEU A 1104 -6.06 -34.54 22.37
C LEU A 1104 -5.25 -33.33 22.81
N VAL A 1105 -5.11 -33.14 24.11
CA VAL A 1105 -4.39 -32.01 24.70
C VAL A 1105 -3.12 -32.53 25.34
N GLY A 1106 -1.97 -32.08 24.83
CA GLY A 1106 -0.69 -32.25 25.51
C GLY A 1106 -0.53 -31.18 26.59
N ASN A 1107 -0.80 -31.54 27.84
CA ASN A 1107 -0.75 -30.64 28.98
C ASN A 1107 0.57 -30.83 29.75
N ASP A 1108 1.54 -29.95 29.48
CA ASP A 1108 2.79 -29.83 30.22
C ASP A 1108 2.84 -28.59 31.12
N ALA A 1109 1.72 -27.86 31.20
CA ALA A 1109 1.58 -26.61 31.94
C ALA A 1109 2.64 -25.57 31.54
N CYS A 1110 2.95 -25.47 30.24
CA CYS A 1110 4.01 -24.58 29.78
C CYS A 1110 3.83 -24.10 28.32
N TRP A 1111 4.24 -22.86 28.07
CA TRP A 1111 4.58 -22.39 26.72
C TRP A 1111 5.92 -23.00 26.26
N SER A 1112 5.99 -24.33 26.17
CA SER A 1112 7.22 -25.10 26.00
C SER A 1112 8.05 -24.72 24.78
N GLN A 1113 7.39 -24.31 23.69
CA GLN A 1113 8.10 -23.87 22.49
C GLN A 1113 8.99 -22.64 22.75
N ILE A 1114 8.52 -21.71 23.59
CA ILE A 1114 9.29 -20.51 23.97
C ILE A 1114 10.27 -20.84 25.11
N SER A 1115 9.81 -21.59 26.12
CA SER A 1115 10.62 -21.97 27.28
C SER A 1115 11.93 -22.69 26.90
N ARG A 1116 11.89 -23.54 25.87
CA ARG A 1116 13.07 -24.30 25.36
C ARG A 1116 14.21 -23.42 24.87
N GLU A 1117 13.94 -22.18 24.48
CA GLU A 1117 14.97 -21.22 24.08
C GLU A 1117 15.23 -20.19 25.16
N GLN A 1118 14.16 -19.66 25.75
CA GLN A 1118 14.26 -18.59 26.75
C GLN A 1118 15.08 -19.02 27.96
N VAL A 1119 14.91 -20.26 28.45
CA VAL A 1119 15.64 -20.73 29.62
C VAL A 1119 17.13 -20.96 29.31
N PRO A 1120 17.51 -21.73 28.28
CA PRO A 1120 18.94 -21.93 27.99
C PRO A 1120 19.67 -20.67 27.49
N ILE A 1121 19.00 -19.79 26.74
CA ILE A 1121 19.63 -18.61 26.13
C ILE A 1121 19.62 -17.40 27.08
N LEU A 1122 18.49 -17.14 27.75
CA LEU A 1122 18.30 -15.94 28.58
C LEU A 1122 18.28 -16.24 30.08
N GLY A 1123 18.34 -17.50 30.50
CA GLY A 1123 18.39 -17.90 31.91
C GLY A 1123 17.09 -17.71 32.68
N SER A 1124 15.95 -17.47 32.00
CA SER A 1124 14.68 -17.15 32.66
C SER A 1124 13.49 -17.86 32.02
N ASN A 1125 12.57 -18.38 32.85
CA ASN A 1125 11.30 -18.97 32.42
C ASN A 1125 10.11 -17.99 32.59
N VAL A 1126 10.38 -16.68 32.67
CA VAL A 1126 9.33 -15.67 32.88
C VAL A 1126 8.23 -15.80 31.82
N ALA A 1127 6.97 -15.69 32.28
CA ALA A 1127 5.76 -15.77 31.46
C ALA A 1127 5.56 -17.06 30.63
N CYS A 1128 6.38 -18.10 30.84
CA CYS A 1128 6.24 -19.38 30.13
C CYS A 1128 5.52 -20.47 30.94
N GLY A 1129 5.29 -20.27 32.23
CA GLY A 1129 4.56 -21.23 33.07
C GLY A 1129 3.05 -21.10 32.95
N LEU A 1130 2.35 -22.22 32.83
CA LEU A 1130 0.90 -22.35 32.94
C LEU A 1130 0.55 -23.22 34.16
N ALA A 1131 -0.75 -23.43 34.40
CA ALA A 1131 -1.24 -24.39 35.38
C ALA A 1131 -1.67 -25.69 34.66
N PHE A 1132 -1.51 -26.83 35.34
CA PHE A 1132 -2.11 -28.11 34.92
C PHE A 1132 -3.63 -28.02 35.07
N THR A 1133 -4.27 -27.36 34.12
CA THR A 1133 -5.69 -27.06 34.15
C THR A 1133 -6.49 -28.32 33.82
N ASP A 1134 -7.60 -28.51 34.54
CA ASP A 1134 -8.50 -29.65 34.35
C ASP A 1134 -9.41 -29.46 33.13
N TYR A 1135 -8.81 -29.36 31.93
CA TYR A 1135 -9.55 -29.12 30.68
C TYR A 1135 -10.62 -30.17 30.39
N HIS A 1136 -10.44 -31.39 30.88
CA HIS A 1136 -11.43 -32.46 30.80
C HIS A 1136 -12.73 -32.10 31.54
N VAL A 1137 -12.63 -31.49 32.73
CA VAL A 1137 -13.79 -30.98 33.48
C VAL A 1137 -14.42 -29.79 32.77
N VAL A 1138 -13.62 -28.91 32.16
CA VAL A 1138 -14.14 -27.78 31.37
C VAL A 1138 -14.94 -28.28 30.17
N ALA A 1139 -14.45 -29.30 29.46
CA ALA A 1139 -15.18 -29.93 28.36
C ALA A 1139 -16.50 -30.57 28.81
N ASP A 1140 -16.50 -31.28 29.96
CA ASP A 1140 -17.73 -31.79 30.59
C ASP A 1140 -18.71 -30.65 30.88
N GLY A 1141 -18.22 -29.51 31.41
CA GLY A 1141 -19.02 -28.32 31.71
C GLY A 1141 -19.70 -27.68 30.50
N TYR A 1142 -19.12 -27.83 29.31
CA TYR A 1142 -19.70 -27.39 28.03
C TYR A 1142 -20.58 -28.45 27.35
N GLY A 1143 -20.85 -29.58 28.01
CA GLY A 1143 -21.71 -30.65 27.49
C GLY A 1143 -20.98 -31.71 26.64
N GLY A 1144 -19.65 -31.60 26.54
CA GLY A 1144 -18.79 -32.64 25.97
C GLY A 1144 -18.51 -33.77 26.97
N LYS A 1145 -17.45 -34.53 26.69
CA LYS A 1145 -16.95 -35.56 27.59
C LYS A 1145 -15.45 -35.47 27.80
N GLY A 1146 -15.00 -35.35 29.04
CA GLY A 1146 -13.60 -35.26 29.43
C GLY A 1146 -13.02 -36.56 29.97
N TYR A 1147 -11.73 -36.79 29.67
CA TYR A 1147 -10.87 -37.79 30.28
C TYR A 1147 -9.56 -37.15 30.74
N LEU A 1148 -9.11 -37.46 31.95
CA LEU A 1148 -7.76 -37.18 32.42
C LEU A 1148 -6.90 -38.43 32.22
N VAL A 1149 -5.71 -38.26 31.66
CA VAL A 1149 -4.75 -39.35 31.51
C VAL A 1149 -3.41 -38.93 32.08
N GLY A 1150 -3.01 -39.56 33.17
CA GLY A 1150 -1.72 -39.41 33.82
C GLY A 1150 -0.83 -40.64 33.62
N ARG A 1151 0.23 -40.71 34.42
CA ARG A 1151 1.19 -41.84 34.38
C ARG A 1151 0.56 -43.14 34.85
N ASP A 1152 -0.34 -43.09 35.82
CA ASP A 1152 -0.96 -44.28 36.40
C ASP A 1152 -1.90 -44.98 35.41
N GLU A 1153 -2.43 -44.21 34.45
CA GLU A 1153 -3.28 -44.71 33.37
C GLU A 1153 -2.51 -45.16 32.12
N GLU A 1154 -1.17 -45.13 32.11
CA GLU A 1154 -0.36 -45.43 30.92
C GLU A 1154 -0.69 -46.80 30.30
N SER A 1155 -0.88 -47.82 31.14
CA SER A 1155 -1.22 -49.18 30.70
C SER A 1155 -2.62 -49.30 30.06
N ARG A 1156 -3.50 -48.35 30.35
CA ARG A 1156 -4.90 -48.28 29.86
C ARG A 1156 -5.08 -47.20 28.79
N LEU A 1157 -4.01 -46.53 28.35
CA LEU A 1157 -4.08 -45.43 27.38
C LEU A 1157 -4.87 -45.81 26.12
N SER A 1158 -4.57 -46.97 25.53
CA SER A 1158 -5.27 -47.44 24.33
C SER A 1158 -6.76 -47.71 24.57
N ASP A 1159 -7.13 -48.20 25.75
CA ASP A 1159 -8.53 -48.46 26.11
C ASP A 1159 -9.30 -47.16 26.33
N ILE A 1160 -8.67 -46.18 26.97
CA ILE A 1160 -9.25 -44.84 27.17
C ILE A 1160 -9.47 -44.15 25.81
N ILE A 1161 -8.49 -44.21 24.90
CA ILE A 1161 -8.62 -43.65 23.55
C ILE A 1161 -9.78 -44.33 22.80
N LYS A 1162 -9.86 -45.66 22.79
CA LYS A 1162 -10.96 -46.40 22.15
C LYS A 1162 -12.33 -46.04 22.74
N GLN A 1163 -12.40 -45.87 24.06
CA GLN A 1163 -13.63 -45.45 24.72
C GLN A 1163 -14.03 -44.01 24.32
N ALA A 1164 -13.07 -43.08 24.25
CA ALA A 1164 -13.31 -41.73 23.76
C ALA A 1164 -13.77 -41.72 22.29
N GLN A 1165 -13.17 -42.54 21.42
CA GLN A 1165 -13.61 -42.71 20.03
C GLN A 1165 -15.04 -43.23 19.95
N LYS A 1166 -15.39 -44.23 20.78
CA LYS A 1166 -16.75 -44.77 20.86
C LYS A 1166 -17.77 -43.70 21.25
N GLU A 1167 -17.51 -42.94 22.31
CA GLU A 1167 -18.42 -41.87 22.76
C GLU A 1167 -18.56 -40.74 21.73
N THR A 1168 -17.49 -40.48 20.99
CA THR A 1168 -17.52 -39.51 19.89
C THR A 1168 -18.37 -40.00 18.72
N LYS A 1169 -18.29 -41.29 18.39
CA LYS A 1169 -19.18 -41.94 17.42
C LYS A 1169 -20.63 -41.96 17.91
N GLU A 1170 -20.88 -41.99 19.21
CA GLU A 1170 -22.21 -41.84 19.83
C GLU A 1170 -22.70 -40.37 19.88
N GLY A 1171 -21.92 -39.41 19.40
CA GLY A 1171 -22.35 -38.02 19.20
C GLY A 1171 -21.82 -37.01 20.22
N LYS A 1172 -20.91 -37.40 21.12
CA LYS A 1172 -20.33 -36.49 22.12
C LYS A 1172 -19.00 -35.90 21.65
N ALA A 1173 -18.79 -34.60 21.81
CA ALA A 1173 -17.44 -34.04 21.63
C ALA A 1173 -16.57 -34.45 22.82
N THR A 1174 -15.43 -35.10 22.57
CA THR A 1174 -14.62 -35.72 23.62
C THR A 1174 -13.25 -35.06 23.73
N LEU A 1175 -12.76 -34.84 24.95
CA LEU A 1175 -11.46 -34.26 25.24
C LEU A 1175 -10.62 -35.22 26.10
N LEU A 1176 -9.44 -35.57 25.60
CA LEU A 1176 -8.39 -36.28 26.32
C LEU A 1176 -7.38 -35.25 26.84
N ASN A 1177 -7.43 -34.95 28.13
CA ASN A 1177 -6.45 -34.10 28.82
C ASN A 1177 -5.28 -34.99 29.26
N VAL A 1178 -4.21 -35.00 28.49
CA VAL A 1178 -3.07 -35.89 28.74
C VAL A 1178 -1.94 -35.12 29.39
N LEU A 1179 -1.62 -35.48 30.63
CA LEU A 1179 -0.47 -34.90 31.31
C LEU A 1179 0.80 -35.46 30.66
N ILE A 1180 1.66 -34.59 30.13
CA ILE A 1180 2.88 -34.98 29.42
C ILE A 1180 4.14 -34.39 30.07
N GLY A 1181 5.24 -35.13 29.98
CA GLY A 1181 6.54 -34.76 30.51
C GLY A 1181 7.46 -34.11 29.47
N LYS A 1182 8.52 -33.45 29.95
CA LYS A 1182 9.55 -32.86 29.10
C LYS A 1182 10.38 -33.94 28.40
N THR A 1183 10.73 -33.68 27.13
CA THR A 1183 11.62 -34.53 26.32
C THR A 1183 12.65 -33.68 25.58
N ASN A 1184 13.77 -34.29 25.18
CA ASN A 1184 14.77 -33.67 24.30
C ASN A 1184 14.48 -33.89 22.80
N PHE A 1185 13.31 -34.43 22.44
CA PHE A 1185 13.00 -34.84 21.07
C PHE A 1185 13.17 -33.71 20.05
N ARG A 1186 12.76 -32.50 20.45
CA ARG A 1186 12.81 -31.29 19.64
C ARG A 1186 13.93 -30.31 20.05
N GLU A 1187 14.90 -30.76 20.84
CA GLU A 1187 16.03 -29.93 21.23
C GLU A 1187 16.78 -29.38 19.99
N GLY A 1188 17.10 -28.08 20.00
CA GLY A 1188 17.70 -27.37 18.86
C GLY A 1188 16.71 -26.96 17.75
N SER A 1189 15.41 -27.26 17.89
CA SER A 1189 14.38 -26.69 17.01
C SER A 1189 14.15 -25.23 17.39
N ILE A 1190 14.43 -24.30 16.46
CA ILE A 1190 14.28 -22.88 16.74
C ILE A 1190 12.80 -22.47 16.67
N SER A 1191 12.33 -21.72 17.68
CA SER A 1191 11.06 -21.00 17.61
C SER A 1191 11.34 -19.64 16.96
N VAL A 1192 10.80 -19.40 15.76
CA VAL A 1192 10.87 -18.08 15.11
C VAL A 1192 9.53 -17.38 15.27
#